data_AF-A0A962DSM5-F1
#
_entry.id   AF-A0A962DSM5-F1
#
_cell.length_a   1.000
_cell.length_b   1.000
_cell.length_c   1.000
_cell.angle_alpha   90.00
_cell.angle_beta   90.00
_cell.angle_gamma   90.00
#
_symmetry.space_group_name_H-M   'P 1'
#
loop_
_entity.id
_entity.type
_entity.pdbx_description
1 polymer ?
#
loop_
_entity_poly.entity_id
_entity_poly.type
_entity_poly.pdbx_seq_one_letter_code
_entity_poly.pdbx_strand_id
1 'polypeptide(L)'
;MSSTVYAQQISSYACSQVTHSGADYSGRSLVGQNFASQDLSNANFSNADLSGATFESANLTGADFSGATLAQGPEAGESTTFTQANLTNACFDQVAIGGSQGAPGADLQFANLTCTAFTSTDIDGAEFGPSIMTPSPPGSTCRTSFAGTQMTCSFLPQWQLLDLSYADIAACKDQLAGLDLSNALMTGVQFQYMNLTGTNFTNATLNQANLYSATLNSALFNGANLQLATLSSVQAANAQFNNQAQLSGATLAYGNFQEAQFSGAVLQAQDGLPAATLTFAILENANFTDAEMIGVNLSGATLDQSTVMRSATIQNANFSNATLSSIQLPSAKLNGVVFDYADLINASFTGASFLASEGYRAASLVKANLQGADFTQAILNGVNLANSAVALSEGVPLFNVSEDVQGLVGDLNNGYLTAELNASFEENGYALQYCASPALAVVNKSKQWTIRVAGRPAHGHYSAYLLTSIASAGKSTGVSVAGLSVSDKSEVPLFSIDGSFVDTLNSRQIPRAIFAAFTDNQQSLPPCTDPELTSFRAQQYWTLNTNQVSADAPVVGYVGFRISQLSSTSLKVYGTNVMTVYQGPDGRLTWTPYTVTPTKISADYFDNQTVCPNGVTYGANVQAGVSFEDMMTAPSPPAPPACAPGSGMCK
;
A
#
# COMPACT_ATOMS: atom_id res chain seq x y z
N MET A 1 -15.43 -16.56 15.16
CA MET A 1 -16.81 -16.75 14.66
C MET A 1 -16.69 -17.62 13.42
N SER A 2 -17.26 -18.82 13.28
CA SER A 2 -18.10 -19.64 14.12
C SER A 2 -18.12 -21.02 13.44
N SER A 3 -17.78 -22.12 14.14
CA SER A 3 -17.93 -23.50 13.63
C SER A 3 -19.37 -23.80 13.17
N THR A 4 -20.33 -23.01 13.64
CA THR A 4 -21.76 -23.09 13.29
C THR A 4 -22.09 -22.48 11.92
N VAL A 5 -21.28 -21.52 11.42
CA VAL A 5 -21.42 -20.96 10.06
C VAL A 5 -20.92 -21.96 9.02
N TYR A 6 -19.82 -22.66 9.32
CA TYR A 6 -19.29 -23.73 8.47
C TYR A 6 -20.31 -24.86 8.26
N ALA A 7 -21.01 -25.31 9.32
CA ALA A 7 -22.02 -26.36 9.21
C ALA A 7 -23.25 -25.93 8.38
N GLN A 8 -23.68 -24.66 8.45
CA GLN A 8 -24.77 -24.15 7.60
C GLN A 8 -24.35 -23.99 6.13
N GLN A 9 -23.09 -23.58 5.86
CA GLN A 9 -22.59 -23.41 4.49
C GLN A 9 -22.29 -24.73 3.77
N ILE A 10 -21.86 -25.78 4.47
CA ILE A 10 -21.69 -27.12 3.87
C ILE A 10 -23.04 -27.67 3.35
N SER A 11 -24.16 -27.30 3.98
CA SER A 11 -25.49 -27.79 3.60
C SER A 11 -25.96 -27.37 2.18
N SER A 12 -25.36 -26.33 1.57
CA SER A 12 -25.66 -25.94 0.18
C SER A 12 -24.91 -26.73 -0.90
N TYR A 13 -23.92 -27.54 -0.51
CA TYR A 13 -23.12 -28.40 -1.40
C TYR A 13 -23.49 -29.89 -1.24
N ALA A 14 -24.64 -30.13 -0.60
CA ALA A 14 -25.12 -31.46 -0.27
C ALA A 14 -25.42 -32.28 -1.52
N CYS A 15 -25.34 -33.59 -1.37
CA CYS A 15 -25.89 -34.56 -2.31
C CYS A 15 -27.21 -34.07 -2.89
N SER A 16 -27.28 -34.00 -4.23
CA SER A 16 -28.51 -33.64 -4.93
C SER A 16 -29.66 -34.52 -4.46
N GLN A 17 -30.89 -34.03 -4.52
CA GLN A 17 -32.13 -34.74 -4.13
C GLN A 17 -32.13 -36.18 -4.67
N VAL A 18 -31.57 -37.12 -3.91
CA VAL A 18 -31.48 -38.51 -4.34
C VAL A 18 -32.90 -39.04 -4.31
N THR A 19 -33.47 -39.27 -5.49
CA THR A 19 -34.79 -39.88 -5.58
C THR A 19 -34.61 -41.37 -5.32
N HIS A 20 -35.07 -41.89 -4.18
CA HIS A 20 -34.96 -43.33 -3.86
C HIS A 20 -35.96 -44.19 -4.67
N SER A 21 -35.87 -44.14 -6.00
CA SER A 21 -36.72 -44.95 -6.89
C SER A 21 -36.11 -46.29 -7.28
N GLY A 22 -34.83 -46.53 -6.95
CA GLY A 22 -34.12 -47.80 -7.18
C GLY A 22 -34.31 -48.80 -6.04
N ALA A 23 -33.47 -49.85 -6.03
CA ALA A 23 -33.49 -50.87 -4.99
C ALA A 23 -33.01 -50.31 -3.63
N ASP A 24 -33.68 -50.70 -2.55
CA ASP A 24 -33.32 -50.31 -1.18
C ASP A 24 -32.44 -51.39 -0.53
N TYR A 25 -31.21 -51.00 -0.22
CA TYR A 25 -30.19 -51.75 0.48
C TYR A 25 -29.73 -51.09 1.78
N SER A 26 -30.45 -50.08 2.26
CA SER A 26 -30.04 -49.29 3.42
C SER A 26 -29.81 -50.14 4.67
N GLY A 27 -28.72 -49.85 5.40
CA GLY A 27 -28.35 -50.54 6.64
C GLY A 27 -27.94 -52.02 6.49
N ARG A 28 -27.83 -52.56 5.27
CA ARG A 28 -27.52 -53.97 5.05
C ARG A 28 -26.01 -54.24 5.08
N SER A 29 -25.65 -55.46 5.51
CA SER A 29 -24.32 -56.02 5.25
C SER A 29 -24.27 -56.62 3.86
N LEU A 30 -23.46 -56.02 2.99
CA LEU A 30 -23.23 -56.39 1.59
C LEU A 30 -21.74 -56.69 1.33
N VAL A 31 -21.02 -57.08 2.38
CA VAL A 31 -19.61 -57.46 2.33
C VAL A 31 -19.35 -58.48 1.21
N GLY A 32 -18.39 -58.17 0.34
CA GLY A 32 -17.96 -59.03 -0.78
C GLY A 32 -19.01 -59.26 -1.88
N GLN A 33 -20.14 -58.54 -1.88
CA GLN A 33 -21.19 -58.75 -2.88
C GLN A 33 -20.76 -58.28 -4.27
N ASN A 34 -21.22 -59.00 -5.30
CA ASN A 34 -20.94 -58.67 -6.69
C ASN A 34 -22.15 -58.01 -7.36
N PHE A 35 -21.98 -56.73 -7.69
CA PHE A 35 -22.93 -55.87 -8.39
C PHE A 35 -22.47 -55.49 -9.81
N ALA A 36 -21.44 -56.15 -10.34
CA ALA A 36 -20.85 -55.80 -11.62
C ALA A 36 -21.88 -55.80 -12.76
N SER A 37 -21.80 -54.78 -13.63
CA SER A 37 -22.67 -54.59 -14.80
C SER A 37 -24.18 -54.47 -14.52
N GLN A 38 -24.59 -54.29 -13.25
CA GLN A 38 -26.01 -54.13 -12.91
C GLN A 38 -26.50 -52.69 -13.12
N ASP A 39 -27.80 -52.54 -13.37
CA ASP A 39 -28.48 -51.25 -13.28
C ASP A 39 -28.96 -51.01 -11.85
N LEU A 40 -28.25 -50.14 -11.16
CA LEU A 40 -28.47 -49.73 -9.77
C LEU A 40 -28.75 -48.23 -9.68
N SER A 41 -29.26 -47.64 -10.77
CA SER A 41 -29.65 -46.24 -10.77
C SER A 41 -30.65 -45.95 -9.66
N ASN A 42 -30.43 -44.85 -8.93
CA ASN A 42 -31.28 -44.41 -7.83
C ASN A 42 -31.39 -45.39 -6.64
N ALA A 43 -30.50 -46.39 -6.55
CA ALA A 43 -30.47 -47.33 -5.44
C ALA A 43 -30.06 -46.64 -4.13
N ASN A 44 -30.60 -47.14 -3.01
CA ASN A 44 -30.29 -46.66 -1.68
C ASN A 44 -29.34 -47.63 -0.97
N PHE A 45 -28.06 -47.27 -0.83
CA PHE A 45 -27.03 -47.97 -0.07
C PHE A 45 -26.69 -47.26 1.25
N SER A 46 -27.51 -46.30 1.70
CA SER A 46 -27.21 -45.54 2.91
C SER A 46 -27.01 -46.43 4.13
N ASN A 47 -25.96 -46.16 4.92
CA ASN A 47 -25.58 -46.94 6.10
C ASN A 47 -25.28 -48.42 5.84
N ALA A 48 -25.11 -48.85 4.58
CA ALA A 48 -24.75 -50.23 4.27
C ALA A 48 -23.25 -50.49 4.53
N ASP A 49 -22.91 -51.73 4.90
CA ASP A 49 -21.52 -52.20 4.90
C ASP A 49 -21.21 -52.83 3.53
N LEU A 50 -20.39 -52.15 2.74
CA LEU A 50 -20.03 -52.51 1.37
C LEU A 50 -18.59 -53.01 1.27
N SER A 51 -17.96 -53.38 2.39
CA SER A 51 -16.55 -53.77 2.43
C SER A 51 -16.24 -54.90 1.42
N GLY A 52 -15.34 -54.64 0.47
CA GLY A 52 -14.97 -55.58 -0.60
C GLY A 52 -16.04 -55.82 -1.67
N ALA A 53 -17.13 -55.05 -1.71
CA ALA A 53 -18.15 -55.17 -2.75
C ALA A 53 -17.62 -54.69 -4.12
N THR A 54 -18.13 -55.26 -5.21
CA THR A 54 -17.70 -54.92 -6.59
C THR A 54 -18.83 -54.30 -7.40
N PHE A 55 -18.61 -53.09 -7.92
CA PHE A 55 -19.54 -52.34 -8.78
C PHE A 55 -18.99 -52.11 -10.19
N GLU A 56 -18.07 -52.97 -10.64
CA GLU A 56 -17.40 -52.80 -11.93
C GLU A 56 -18.41 -52.65 -13.08
N SER A 57 -18.28 -51.57 -13.87
CA SER A 57 -19.18 -51.23 -14.99
C SER A 57 -20.67 -51.10 -14.63
N ALA A 58 -21.03 -50.98 -13.34
CA ALA A 58 -22.42 -50.81 -12.93
C ALA A 58 -22.95 -49.39 -13.26
N ASN A 59 -24.25 -49.28 -13.50
CA ASN A 59 -24.92 -47.98 -13.56
C ASN A 59 -25.39 -47.57 -12.16
N LEU A 60 -24.72 -46.61 -11.54
CA LEU A 60 -25.00 -46.09 -10.20
C LEU A 60 -25.50 -44.64 -10.25
N THR A 61 -26.08 -44.24 -11.39
CA THR A 61 -26.58 -42.87 -11.56
C THR A 61 -27.58 -42.52 -10.47
N GLY A 62 -27.32 -41.48 -9.69
CA GLY A 62 -28.18 -41.03 -8.58
C GLY A 62 -28.24 -41.98 -7.39
N ALA A 63 -27.32 -42.94 -7.24
CA ALA A 63 -27.29 -43.83 -6.08
C ALA A 63 -26.87 -43.10 -4.79
N ASP A 64 -27.43 -43.51 -3.64
CA ASP A 64 -27.11 -42.96 -2.32
C ASP A 64 -26.22 -43.91 -1.52
N PHE A 65 -24.99 -43.49 -1.20
CA PHE A 65 -24.05 -44.21 -0.33
C PHE A 65 -23.91 -43.54 1.05
N SER A 66 -24.77 -42.61 1.43
CA SER A 66 -24.58 -41.80 2.66
C SER A 66 -24.39 -42.67 3.91
N GLY A 67 -23.31 -42.43 4.67
CA GLY A 67 -22.98 -43.20 5.87
C GLY A 67 -22.57 -44.66 5.63
N ALA A 68 -22.40 -45.10 4.38
CA ALA A 68 -21.94 -46.44 4.07
C ALA A 68 -20.46 -46.64 4.47
N THR A 69 -20.06 -47.90 4.64
CA THR A 69 -18.66 -48.29 4.86
C THR A 69 -18.08 -48.89 3.58
N LEU A 70 -17.02 -48.26 3.05
CA LEU A 70 -16.22 -48.72 1.91
C LEU A 70 -14.82 -49.08 2.41
N ALA A 71 -14.67 -50.30 2.93
CA ALA A 71 -13.39 -50.80 3.41
C ALA A 71 -12.91 -51.98 2.57
N GLN A 72 -11.73 -52.48 2.91
CA GLN A 72 -11.31 -53.80 2.43
C GLN A 72 -12.24 -54.88 2.96
N GLY A 73 -12.54 -55.84 2.09
CA GLY A 73 -13.25 -57.07 2.41
C GLY A 73 -12.48 -57.96 3.38
N PRO A 74 -13.09 -59.09 3.77
CA PRO A 74 -12.52 -60.02 4.73
C PRO A 74 -11.24 -60.70 4.22
N GLU A 75 -11.02 -60.77 2.90
CA GLU A 75 -9.79 -61.31 2.32
C GLU A 75 -8.80 -60.19 1.94
N ALA A 76 -7.51 -60.46 2.11
CA ALA A 76 -6.46 -59.49 1.84
C ALA A 76 -6.42 -59.11 0.35
N GLY A 77 -6.56 -57.82 0.05
CA GLY A 77 -6.55 -57.27 -1.31
C GLY A 77 -7.93 -57.05 -1.94
N GLU A 78 -9.02 -57.32 -1.23
CA GLU A 78 -10.39 -57.05 -1.70
C GLU A 78 -10.81 -55.61 -1.37
N SER A 79 -10.39 -54.62 -2.15
CA SER A 79 -10.95 -53.26 -2.01
C SER A 79 -12.39 -53.18 -2.51
N THR A 80 -13.18 -52.23 -2.01
CA THR A 80 -14.48 -51.93 -2.63
C THR A 80 -14.24 -51.26 -3.99
N THR A 81 -14.76 -51.80 -5.09
CA THR A 81 -14.40 -51.33 -6.45
C THR A 81 -15.56 -50.66 -7.19
N PHE A 82 -15.26 -49.53 -7.85
CA PHE A 82 -16.16 -48.76 -8.71
C PHE A 82 -15.60 -48.60 -10.13
N THR A 83 -14.62 -49.42 -10.50
CA THR A 83 -13.93 -49.31 -11.79
C THR A 83 -14.90 -49.29 -12.97
N GLN A 84 -14.79 -48.27 -13.83
CA GLN A 84 -15.70 -48.04 -14.98
C GLN A 84 -17.19 -47.86 -14.65
N ALA A 85 -17.56 -47.76 -13.36
CA ALA A 85 -18.94 -47.52 -12.97
C ALA A 85 -19.39 -46.10 -13.32
N ASN A 86 -20.69 -45.93 -13.58
CA ASN A 86 -21.28 -44.61 -13.77
C ASN A 86 -21.83 -44.07 -12.45
N LEU A 87 -21.09 -43.19 -11.79
CA LEU A 87 -21.47 -42.55 -10.51
C LEU A 87 -22.11 -41.17 -10.72
N THR A 88 -22.67 -40.90 -11.90
CA THR A 88 -23.25 -39.60 -12.19
C THR A 88 -24.33 -39.24 -11.17
N ASN A 89 -24.24 -38.07 -10.52
CA ASN A 89 -25.14 -37.64 -9.43
C ASN A 89 -25.19 -38.57 -8.19
N ALA A 90 -24.24 -39.50 -8.02
CA ALA A 90 -24.19 -40.35 -6.83
C ALA A 90 -23.76 -39.53 -5.59
N CYS A 91 -24.20 -39.97 -4.43
CA CYS A 91 -23.97 -39.33 -3.13
C CYS A 91 -23.09 -40.19 -2.23
N PHE A 92 -22.01 -39.62 -1.71
CA PHE A 92 -21.10 -40.23 -0.74
C PHE A 92 -20.98 -39.34 0.50
N ASP A 93 -22.08 -38.87 1.10
CA ASP A 93 -22.03 -38.05 2.31
C ASP A 93 -21.63 -38.89 3.54
N GLN A 94 -20.64 -38.44 4.31
CA GLN A 94 -20.17 -39.12 5.53
C GLN A 94 -19.81 -40.60 5.34
N VAL A 95 -19.27 -40.97 4.19
CA VAL A 95 -18.85 -42.34 3.91
C VAL A 95 -17.57 -42.66 4.68
N ALA A 96 -17.52 -43.84 5.30
CA ALA A 96 -16.31 -44.32 5.96
C ALA A 96 -15.45 -45.10 4.96
N ILE A 97 -14.30 -44.55 4.57
CA ILE A 97 -13.36 -45.21 3.66
C ILE A 97 -12.17 -45.75 4.46
N GLY A 98 -12.00 -47.07 4.48
CA GLY A 98 -10.98 -47.75 5.29
C GLY A 98 -9.92 -48.46 4.46
N GLY A 99 -8.72 -47.88 4.36
CA GLY A 99 -7.55 -48.54 3.78
C GLY A 99 -6.75 -49.33 4.82
N SER A 100 -6.16 -50.46 4.43
CA SER A 100 -5.27 -51.25 5.29
C SER A 100 -4.07 -51.79 4.50
N GLN A 101 -2.91 -51.93 5.15
CA GLN A 101 -1.74 -52.63 4.59
C GLN A 101 -1.25 -52.12 3.21
N GLY A 102 -1.34 -50.80 2.97
CA GLY A 102 -0.85 -50.19 1.73
C GLY A 102 -1.77 -50.36 0.51
N ALA A 103 -2.99 -50.85 0.68
CA ALA A 103 -4.02 -50.91 -0.35
C ALA A 103 -5.22 -50.00 0.00
N PRO A 104 -5.87 -49.38 -1.01
CA PRO A 104 -6.99 -48.47 -0.79
C PRO A 104 -8.21 -49.19 -0.21
N GLY A 105 -9.07 -48.46 0.51
CA GLY A 105 -10.38 -48.94 0.96
C GLY A 105 -11.42 -48.94 -0.15
N ALA A 106 -11.32 -47.96 -1.05
CA ALA A 106 -12.17 -47.83 -2.23
C ALA A 106 -11.33 -47.52 -3.48
N ASP A 107 -11.54 -48.30 -4.55
CA ASP A 107 -10.97 -48.05 -5.87
C ASP A 107 -12.04 -47.41 -6.77
N LEU A 108 -11.85 -46.13 -7.09
CA LEU A 108 -12.67 -45.33 -7.99
C LEU A 108 -11.97 -45.05 -9.33
N GLN A 109 -10.88 -45.76 -9.63
CA GLN A 109 -10.16 -45.56 -10.89
C GLN A 109 -11.10 -45.77 -12.09
N PHE A 110 -11.04 -44.86 -13.07
CA PHE A 110 -11.84 -44.91 -14.30
C PHE A 110 -13.37 -44.81 -14.11
N ALA A 111 -13.87 -44.56 -12.90
CA ALA A 111 -15.28 -44.28 -12.67
C ALA A 111 -15.67 -42.93 -13.29
N ASN A 112 -16.91 -42.81 -13.77
CA ASN A 112 -17.44 -41.51 -14.18
C ASN A 112 -17.99 -40.77 -12.96
N LEU A 113 -17.25 -39.77 -12.49
CA LEU A 113 -17.62 -39.00 -11.30
C LEU A 113 -18.39 -37.71 -11.59
N THR A 114 -18.88 -37.52 -12.82
CA THR A 114 -19.61 -36.30 -13.20
C THR A 114 -20.73 -36.04 -12.19
N CYS A 115 -20.73 -34.87 -11.53
CA CYS A 115 -21.76 -34.53 -10.54
C CYS A 115 -21.81 -35.41 -9.27
N THR A 116 -20.81 -36.26 -9.04
CA THR A 116 -20.72 -37.03 -7.79
C THR A 116 -20.37 -36.11 -6.64
N ALA A 117 -21.02 -36.30 -5.48
CA ALA A 117 -20.77 -35.53 -4.27
C ALA A 117 -20.12 -36.41 -3.20
N PHE A 118 -18.96 -36.00 -2.69
CA PHE A 118 -18.22 -36.62 -1.59
C PHE A 118 -18.33 -35.81 -0.30
N THR A 119 -19.38 -35.01 -0.13
CA THR A 119 -19.48 -34.02 0.95
C THR A 119 -19.18 -34.65 2.32
N SER A 120 -18.39 -33.97 3.15
CA SER A 120 -18.04 -34.45 4.52
C SER A 120 -17.41 -35.85 4.61
N THR A 121 -16.80 -36.35 3.53
CA THR A 121 -16.15 -37.67 3.50
C THR A 121 -14.64 -37.55 3.60
N ASP A 122 -14.04 -38.40 4.42
CA ASP A 122 -12.59 -38.62 4.44
C ASP A 122 -12.23 -39.58 3.30
N ILE A 123 -11.49 -39.07 2.31
CA ILE A 123 -11.09 -39.83 1.11
C ILE A 123 -9.63 -40.26 1.16
N ASP A 124 -8.95 -40.21 2.31
CA ASP A 124 -7.53 -40.52 2.44
C ASP A 124 -7.19 -41.95 2.00
N GLY A 125 -8.15 -42.88 2.12
CA GLY A 125 -8.03 -44.28 1.69
C GLY A 125 -8.57 -44.59 0.30
N ALA A 126 -9.01 -43.60 -0.48
CA ALA A 126 -9.61 -43.80 -1.79
C ALA A 126 -8.60 -43.59 -2.93
N GLU A 127 -8.73 -44.36 -4.01
CA GLU A 127 -7.90 -44.24 -5.19
C GLU A 127 -8.72 -43.77 -6.40
N PHE A 128 -8.33 -42.65 -7.02
CA PHE A 128 -9.14 -42.00 -8.06
C PHE A 128 -8.61 -42.18 -9.49
N GLY A 129 -7.38 -42.66 -9.67
CA GLY A 129 -6.83 -42.96 -11.00
C GLY A 129 -6.65 -41.74 -11.92
N PRO A 130 -5.93 -41.88 -13.06
CA PRO A 130 -5.37 -40.74 -13.79
C PRO A 130 -6.37 -39.88 -14.56
N SER A 131 -7.63 -40.30 -14.62
CA SER A 131 -8.71 -39.60 -15.28
C SER A 131 -10.01 -39.94 -14.58
N ILE A 132 -10.70 -38.92 -14.10
CA ILE A 132 -11.84 -39.03 -13.17
C ILE A 132 -13.13 -38.49 -13.79
N MET A 133 -13.05 -37.73 -14.88
CA MET A 133 -14.20 -37.00 -15.42
C MET A 133 -14.25 -36.99 -16.95
N THR A 134 -15.44 -37.20 -17.48
CA THR A 134 -15.85 -36.69 -18.80
C THR A 134 -16.36 -35.26 -18.64
N PRO A 135 -16.12 -34.34 -19.60
CA PRO A 135 -16.68 -33.00 -19.53
C PRO A 135 -18.21 -33.06 -19.36
N SER A 136 -18.70 -32.29 -18.40
CA SER A 136 -20.13 -32.12 -18.13
C SER A 136 -20.90 -31.77 -19.42
N PRO A 137 -22.13 -32.26 -19.62
CA PRO A 137 -22.93 -31.93 -20.80
C PRO A 137 -23.00 -30.41 -21.04
N PRO A 138 -22.96 -29.93 -22.30
CA PRO A 138 -23.08 -28.51 -22.59
C PRO A 138 -24.35 -27.93 -21.93
N GLY A 139 -24.18 -27.00 -20.99
CA GLY A 139 -25.28 -26.35 -20.26
C GLY A 139 -25.57 -26.88 -18.85
N SER A 140 -24.90 -27.94 -18.37
CA SER A 140 -25.00 -28.31 -16.96
C SER A 140 -24.04 -27.49 -16.09
N THR A 141 -24.52 -26.95 -14.97
CA THR A 141 -23.74 -26.17 -13.99
C THR A 141 -23.08 -27.01 -12.91
N CYS A 142 -23.22 -28.32 -13.00
CA CYS A 142 -22.88 -29.25 -11.93
C CYS A 142 -21.42 -29.71 -12.01
N ARG A 143 -20.78 -29.92 -10.86
CA ARG A 143 -19.37 -30.30 -10.69
C ARG A 143 -19.25 -31.49 -9.75
N THR A 144 -18.20 -32.29 -9.91
CA THR A 144 -17.82 -33.23 -8.86
C THR A 144 -17.40 -32.44 -7.64
N SER A 145 -18.07 -32.70 -6.52
CA SER A 145 -17.88 -31.95 -5.29
C SER A 145 -17.15 -32.79 -4.25
N PHE A 146 -16.06 -32.22 -3.77
CA PHE A 146 -15.27 -32.61 -2.61
C PHE A 146 -15.46 -31.58 -1.49
N ALA A 147 -16.63 -30.93 -1.43
CA ALA A 147 -16.86 -29.90 -0.44
C ALA A 147 -16.77 -30.45 0.99
N GLY A 148 -15.94 -29.85 1.84
CA GLY A 148 -15.75 -30.28 3.23
C GLY A 148 -15.07 -31.64 3.41
N THR A 149 -14.45 -32.22 2.37
CA THR A 149 -13.72 -33.49 2.48
C THR A 149 -12.35 -33.31 3.13
N GLN A 150 -11.82 -34.37 3.71
CA GLN A 150 -10.38 -34.48 3.97
C GLN A 150 -9.74 -35.17 2.77
N MET A 151 -8.73 -34.53 2.17
CA MET A 151 -8.12 -34.97 0.92
C MET A 151 -6.65 -35.37 1.11
N THR A 152 -6.23 -36.42 0.39
CA THR A 152 -4.82 -36.77 0.18
C THR A 152 -4.26 -36.25 -1.14
N CYS A 153 -2.93 -36.23 -1.20
CA CYS A 153 -2.14 -35.93 -2.40
C CYS A 153 -2.19 -36.98 -3.51
N SER A 154 -2.81 -38.15 -3.27
CA SER A 154 -2.90 -39.23 -4.26
C SER A 154 -3.99 -39.00 -5.30
N PHE A 155 -4.64 -37.84 -5.28
CA PHE A 155 -5.69 -37.45 -6.21
C PHE A 155 -5.12 -36.87 -7.52
N LEU A 156 -5.80 -37.17 -8.64
CA LEU A 156 -5.32 -36.97 -10.02
C LEU A 156 -5.97 -35.73 -10.68
N PRO A 157 -5.58 -35.35 -11.92
CA PRO A 157 -5.56 -33.97 -12.40
C PRO A 157 -6.96 -33.42 -12.71
N GLN A 158 -7.02 -32.15 -13.13
CA GLN A 158 -8.22 -31.37 -13.50
C GLN A 158 -8.90 -30.57 -12.38
N TRP A 159 -8.10 -30.01 -11.45
CA TRP A 159 -8.58 -29.14 -10.37
C TRP A 159 -9.57 -28.07 -10.84
N GLN A 160 -9.39 -27.52 -12.05
CA GLN A 160 -10.27 -26.53 -12.67
C GLN A 160 -11.75 -26.91 -12.76
N LEU A 161 -12.06 -28.21 -12.74
CA LEU A 161 -13.44 -28.73 -12.86
C LEU A 161 -14.09 -29.02 -11.50
N LEU A 162 -13.33 -28.96 -10.41
CA LEU A 162 -13.78 -29.45 -9.11
C LEU A 162 -14.47 -28.35 -8.30
N ASP A 163 -15.34 -28.80 -7.41
CA ASP A 163 -15.76 -28.04 -6.24
C ASP A 163 -15.06 -28.61 -5.00
N LEU A 164 -14.19 -27.80 -4.42
CA LEU A 164 -13.35 -28.08 -3.27
C LEU A 164 -13.73 -27.18 -2.10
N SER A 165 -14.91 -26.56 -2.14
CA SER A 165 -15.32 -25.58 -1.12
C SER A 165 -15.21 -26.18 0.29
N TYR A 166 -14.43 -25.54 1.15
CA TYR A 166 -14.14 -25.98 2.52
C TYR A 166 -13.42 -27.32 2.65
N ALA A 167 -12.88 -27.88 1.57
CA ALA A 167 -12.05 -29.08 1.64
C ALA A 167 -10.78 -28.84 2.47
N ASP A 168 -10.41 -29.81 3.29
CA ASP A 168 -9.13 -29.89 3.96
C ASP A 168 -8.12 -30.54 3.01
N ILE A 169 -7.29 -29.69 2.42
CA ILE A 169 -6.23 -30.06 1.48
C ILE A 169 -4.84 -29.96 2.13
N ALA A 170 -4.75 -30.01 3.46
CA ALA A 170 -3.48 -29.82 4.17
C ALA A 170 -2.38 -30.80 3.73
N ALA A 171 -2.76 -32.02 3.32
CA ALA A 171 -1.83 -33.00 2.77
C ALA A 171 -1.10 -32.45 1.52
N CYS A 172 -1.78 -31.64 0.70
CA CYS A 172 -1.34 -31.14 -0.62
C CYS A 172 -0.31 -30.00 -0.57
N LYS A 173 0.17 -29.61 0.61
CA LYS A 173 0.97 -28.39 0.88
C LYS A 173 2.09 -28.09 -0.13
N ASP A 174 2.80 -29.12 -0.60
CA ASP A 174 4.00 -28.98 -1.43
C ASP A 174 3.76 -29.34 -2.92
N GLN A 175 2.51 -29.60 -3.32
CA GLN A 175 2.20 -30.17 -4.64
C GLN A 175 1.44 -29.21 -5.57
N LEU A 176 1.02 -28.06 -5.06
CA LEU A 176 0.11 -27.16 -5.77
C LEU A 176 0.81 -26.11 -6.65
N ALA A 177 2.13 -25.95 -6.50
CA ALA A 177 2.90 -25.00 -7.29
C ALA A 177 2.80 -25.30 -8.80
N GLY A 178 2.45 -24.29 -9.59
CA GLY A 178 2.32 -24.37 -11.05
C GLY A 178 1.09 -25.14 -11.56
N LEU A 179 0.22 -25.64 -10.67
CA LEU A 179 -1.00 -26.33 -11.09
C LEU A 179 -2.05 -25.38 -11.67
N ASP A 180 -2.91 -25.93 -12.52
CA ASP A 180 -4.08 -25.23 -13.06
C ASP A 180 -5.32 -25.48 -12.21
N LEU A 181 -5.69 -24.49 -11.41
CA LEU A 181 -6.88 -24.45 -10.55
C LEU A 181 -7.89 -23.40 -11.08
N SER A 182 -7.78 -23.01 -12.36
CA SER A 182 -8.66 -21.99 -12.95
C SER A 182 -10.13 -22.41 -12.88
N ASN A 183 -11.07 -21.50 -12.67
CA ASN A 183 -12.50 -21.81 -12.58
C ASN A 183 -12.92 -22.79 -11.46
N ALA A 184 -12.00 -23.30 -10.64
CA ALA A 184 -12.34 -24.21 -9.55
C ALA A 184 -13.15 -23.48 -8.47
N LEU A 185 -14.05 -24.20 -7.79
CA LEU A 185 -14.76 -23.65 -6.63
C LEU A 185 -13.98 -24.04 -5.37
N MET A 186 -13.48 -23.06 -4.63
CA MET A 186 -12.57 -23.23 -3.50
C MET A 186 -12.93 -22.25 -2.37
N THR A 187 -14.23 -22.04 -2.16
CA THR A 187 -14.72 -21.16 -1.10
C THR A 187 -14.23 -21.70 0.25
N GLY A 188 -13.63 -20.86 1.09
CA GLY A 188 -13.22 -21.21 2.46
C GLY A 188 -12.07 -22.22 2.59
N VAL A 189 -11.42 -22.60 1.48
CA VAL A 189 -10.29 -23.55 1.49
C VAL A 189 -9.10 -22.99 2.27
N GLN A 190 -8.38 -23.86 2.98
CA GLN A 190 -7.22 -23.52 3.80
C GLN A 190 -5.91 -23.74 3.04
N PHE A 191 -5.36 -22.67 2.46
CA PHE A 191 -4.07 -22.62 1.75
C PHE A 191 -2.91 -22.08 2.61
N GLN A 192 -3.13 -21.91 3.91
CA GLN A 192 -2.14 -21.33 4.83
C GLN A 192 -0.78 -22.04 4.77
N TYR A 193 0.30 -21.24 4.64
CA TYR A 193 1.68 -21.72 4.53
C TYR A 193 2.00 -22.62 3.32
N MET A 194 1.11 -22.73 2.34
CA MET A 194 1.34 -23.58 1.16
C MET A 194 2.20 -22.90 0.10
N ASN A 195 2.90 -23.71 -0.70
CA ASN A 195 3.58 -23.23 -1.90
C ASN A 195 2.62 -23.28 -3.10
N LEU A 196 2.20 -22.09 -3.54
CA LEU A 196 1.28 -21.84 -4.64
C LEU A 196 1.96 -20.99 -5.74
N THR A 197 3.29 -21.07 -5.83
CA THR A 197 4.08 -20.34 -6.82
C THR A 197 3.60 -20.72 -8.22
N GLY A 198 3.26 -19.72 -9.05
CA GLY A 198 2.83 -19.92 -10.43
C GLY A 198 1.50 -20.66 -10.60
N THR A 199 0.76 -20.94 -9.53
CA THR A 199 -0.53 -21.63 -9.59
C THR A 199 -1.55 -20.74 -10.31
N ASN A 200 -2.32 -21.33 -11.23
CA ASN A 200 -3.35 -20.62 -11.97
C ASN A 200 -4.69 -20.71 -11.27
N PHE A 201 -5.15 -19.61 -10.69
CA PHE A 201 -6.47 -19.41 -10.08
C PHE A 201 -7.40 -18.54 -10.94
N THR A 202 -7.12 -18.39 -12.24
CA THR A 202 -7.93 -17.53 -13.13
C THR A 202 -9.40 -17.92 -13.06
N ASN A 203 -10.30 -16.96 -12.82
CA ASN A 203 -11.74 -17.16 -12.62
C ASN A 203 -12.14 -18.14 -11.49
N ALA A 204 -11.21 -18.54 -10.62
CA ALA A 204 -11.52 -19.41 -9.49
C ALA A 204 -12.38 -18.68 -8.44
N THR A 205 -13.19 -19.44 -7.71
CA THR A 205 -13.96 -18.93 -6.57
C THR A 205 -13.20 -19.22 -5.29
N LEU A 206 -12.61 -18.21 -4.68
CA LEU A 206 -11.78 -18.25 -3.48
C LEU A 206 -12.36 -17.40 -2.34
N ASN A 207 -13.68 -17.15 -2.36
CA ASN A 207 -14.38 -16.44 -1.30
C ASN A 207 -14.00 -17.02 0.06
N GLN A 208 -13.62 -16.18 1.02
CA GLN A 208 -13.25 -16.62 2.38
C GLN A 208 -12.08 -17.62 2.47
N ALA A 209 -11.35 -17.87 1.38
CA ALA A 209 -10.18 -18.74 1.40
C ALA A 209 -9.09 -18.16 2.31
N ASN A 210 -8.36 -19.03 3.00
CA ASN A 210 -7.28 -18.64 3.89
C ASN A 210 -5.92 -18.93 3.23
N LEU A 211 -5.29 -17.90 2.68
CA LEU A 211 -3.96 -17.93 2.07
C LEU A 211 -2.89 -17.33 3.01
N TYR A 212 -3.14 -17.26 4.32
CA TYR A 212 -2.20 -16.67 5.28
C TYR A 212 -0.79 -17.26 5.14
N SER A 213 0.22 -16.38 4.98
CA SER A 213 1.62 -16.76 4.81
C SER A 213 1.91 -17.77 3.68
N ALA A 214 1.04 -17.86 2.66
CA ALA A 214 1.30 -18.67 1.47
C ALA A 214 2.34 -18.01 0.54
N THR A 215 3.04 -18.83 -0.25
CA THR A 215 3.91 -18.35 -1.34
C THR A 215 3.13 -18.36 -2.65
N LEU A 216 2.84 -17.17 -3.16
CA LEU A 216 2.00 -16.86 -4.32
C LEU A 216 2.77 -16.18 -5.46
N ASN A 217 4.11 -16.24 -5.45
CA ASN A 217 4.93 -15.59 -6.48
C ASN A 217 4.49 -16.05 -7.88
N SER A 218 4.23 -15.10 -8.77
CA SER A 218 3.73 -15.34 -10.13
C SER A 218 2.40 -16.11 -10.25
N ALA A 219 1.62 -16.23 -9.17
CA ALA A 219 0.29 -16.86 -9.22
C ALA A 219 -0.70 -16.00 -10.02
N LEU A 220 -1.65 -16.65 -10.69
CA LEU A 220 -2.61 -15.99 -11.60
C LEU A 220 -4.02 -15.98 -10.99
N PHE A 221 -4.49 -14.83 -10.54
CA PHE A 221 -5.82 -14.59 -9.96
C PHE A 221 -6.73 -13.76 -10.87
N ASN A 222 -6.45 -13.69 -12.18
CA ASN A 222 -7.20 -12.86 -13.11
C ASN A 222 -8.69 -13.25 -13.10
N GLY A 223 -9.60 -12.30 -12.84
CA GLY A 223 -11.04 -12.55 -12.73
C GLY A 223 -11.48 -13.45 -11.56
N ALA A 224 -10.57 -13.84 -10.67
CA ALA A 224 -10.90 -14.68 -9.52
C ALA A 224 -11.74 -13.92 -8.49
N ASN A 225 -12.59 -14.64 -7.75
CA ASN A 225 -13.31 -14.07 -6.62
C ASN A 225 -12.58 -14.38 -5.30
N LEU A 226 -11.92 -13.38 -4.71
CA LEU A 226 -11.23 -13.44 -3.42
C LEU A 226 -11.95 -12.61 -2.33
N GLN A 227 -13.25 -12.37 -2.46
CA GLN A 227 -13.97 -11.60 -1.45
C GLN A 227 -13.83 -12.25 -0.06
N LEU A 228 -13.54 -11.43 0.95
CA LEU A 228 -13.29 -11.88 2.34
C LEU A 228 -12.11 -12.88 2.50
N ALA A 229 -11.28 -13.10 1.48
CA ALA A 229 -10.13 -13.98 1.60
C ALA A 229 -9.03 -13.37 2.49
N THR A 230 -8.27 -14.22 3.18
CA THR A 230 -7.11 -13.81 3.97
C THR A 230 -5.84 -14.03 3.16
N LEU A 231 -5.17 -12.96 2.74
CA LEU A 231 -3.87 -12.97 2.06
C LEU A 231 -2.81 -12.25 2.91
N SER A 232 -2.93 -12.30 4.23
CA SER A 232 -1.98 -11.60 5.10
C SER A 232 -0.62 -12.30 5.10
N SER A 233 0.45 -11.51 5.10
CA SER A 233 1.85 -11.99 5.14
C SER A 233 2.25 -12.94 4.00
N VAL A 234 1.56 -12.90 2.86
CA VAL A 234 1.90 -13.69 1.67
C VAL A 234 3.18 -13.18 0.98
N GLN A 235 3.83 -14.06 0.22
CA GLN A 235 4.84 -13.69 -0.77
C GLN A 235 4.21 -13.77 -2.16
N ALA A 236 3.76 -12.65 -2.72
CA ALA A 236 2.97 -12.57 -3.95
C ALA A 236 3.63 -11.65 -5.00
N ALA A 237 4.97 -11.66 -5.06
CA ALA A 237 5.68 -10.91 -6.08
C ALA A 237 5.26 -11.38 -7.48
N ASN A 238 5.05 -10.45 -8.42
CA ASN A 238 4.59 -10.76 -9.79
C ASN A 238 3.21 -11.45 -9.89
N ALA A 239 2.43 -11.55 -8.80
CA ALA A 239 1.09 -12.13 -8.87
C ALA A 239 0.13 -11.25 -9.70
N GLN A 240 -0.84 -11.88 -10.36
CA GLN A 240 -1.76 -11.20 -11.28
C GLN A 240 -3.20 -11.23 -10.79
N PHE A 241 -3.75 -10.09 -10.39
CA PHE A 241 -5.13 -9.86 -9.97
C PHE A 241 -5.89 -9.00 -10.99
N ASN A 242 -5.64 -9.17 -12.30
CA ASN A 242 -6.26 -8.31 -13.31
C ASN A 242 -7.70 -8.74 -13.64
N ASN A 243 -8.31 -8.08 -14.62
CA ASN A 243 -9.57 -8.48 -15.26
C ASN A 243 -10.73 -8.65 -14.25
N GLN A 244 -10.97 -7.62 -13.43
CA GLN A 244 -12.06 -7.61 -12.43
C GLN A 244 -11.93 -8.73 -11.38
N ALA A 245 -10.71 -9.08 -10.97
CA ALA A 245 -10.53 -9.88 -9.77
C ALA A 245 -11.22 -9.18 -8.58
N GLN A 246 -12.02 -9.91 -7.82
CA GLN A 246 -12.85 -9.35 -6.74
C GLN A 246 -12.14 -9.53 -5.41
N LEU A 247 -11.76 -8.44 -4.75
CA LEU A 247 -11.04 -8.43 -3.47
C LEU A 247 -11.80 -7.66 -2.37
N SER A 248 -13.08 -7.32 -2.56
CA SER A 248 -13.87 -6.65 -1.53
C SER A 248 -13.84 -7.45 -0.21
N GLY A 249 -13.40 -6.78 0.87
CA GLY A 249 -13.25 -7.34 2.20
C GLY A 249 -12.07 -8.29 2.39
N ALA A 250 -11.22 -8.49 1.37
CA ALA A 250 -10.00 -9.28 1.50
C ALA A 250 -8.97 -8.58 2.41
N THR A 251 -8.19 -9.37 3.15
CA THR A 251 -7.12 -8.86 4.02
C THR A 251 -5.74 -9.24 3.47
N LEU A 252 -5.07 -8.28 2.84
CA LEU A 252 -3.75 -8.38 2.22
C LEU A 252 -2.63 -7.79 3.10
N ALA A 253 -2.89 -7.59 4.40
CA ALA A 253 -1.97 -6.89 5.30
C ALA A 253 -0.61 -7.59 5.41
N TYR A 254 0.48 -6.82 5.49
CA TYR A 254 1.86 -7.31 5.58
C TYR A 254 2.34 -8.22 4.42
N GLY A 255 1.58 -8.33 3.33
CA GLY A 255 1.98 -9.13 2.18
C GLY A 255 3.02 -8.43 1.31
N ASN A 256 3.89 -9.21 0.67
CA ASN A 256 4.77 -8.73 -0.38
C ASN A 256 4.07 -8.87 -1.74
N PHE A 257 3.72 -7.74 -2.35
CA PHE A 257 3.07 -7.64 -3.66
C PHE A 257 3.90 -6.82 -4.65
N GLN A 258 5.24 -6.88 -4.54
CA GLN A 258 6.13 -6.23 -5.49
C GLN A 258 5.83 -6.69 -6.92
N GLU A 259 5.75 -5.74 -7.84
CA GLU A 259 5.45 -6.00 -9.27
C GLU A 259 4.09 -6.66 -9.53
N ALA A 260 3.23 -6.78 -8.52
CA ALA A 260 1.91 -7.38 -8.68
C ALA A 260 1.00 -6.52 -9.56
N GLN A 261 0.15 -7.18 -10.33
CA GLN A 261 -0.72 -6.54 -11.30
C GLN A 261 -2.17 -6.56 -10.78
N PHE A 262 -2.75 -5.40 -10.48
CA PHE A 262 -4.13 -5.21 -10.02
C PHE A 262 -4.97 -4.44 -11.06
N SER A 263 -4.66 -4.57 -12.36
CA SER A 263 -5.31 -3.74 -13.38
C SER A 263 -6.80 -4.10 -13.51
N GLY A 264 -7.67 -3.13 -13.27
CA GLY A 264 -9.13 -3.32 -13.23
C GLY A 264 -9.62 -4.18 -12.05
N ALA A 265 -8.80 -4.43 -11.02
CA ALA A 265 -9.20 -5.17 -9.84
C ALA A 265 -10.23 -4.40 -9.00
N VAL A 266 -11.13 -5.11 -8.33
CA VAL A 266 -12.17 -4.52 -7.47
C VAL A 266 -11.80 -4.71 -6.01
N LEU A 267 -11.26 -3.67 -5.37
CA LEU A 267 -10.85 -3.67 -3.96
C LEU A 267 -11.78 -2.85 -3.06
N GLN A 268 -12.69 -2.05 -3.64
CA GLN A 268 -13.61 -1.21 -2.90
C GLN A 268 -14.71 -1.99 -2.17
N ALA A 269 -15.43 -1.30 -1.29
CA ALA A 269 -16.65 -1.84 -0.70
C ALA A 269 -17.71 -2.08 -1.79
N GLN A 270 -18.24 -3.29 -1.86
CA GLN A 270 -19.24 -3.69 -2.86
C GLN A 270 -20.14 -4.78 -2.26
N ASP A 271 -21.43 -4.78 -2.64
CA ASP A 271 -22.38 -5.84 -2.27
C ASP A 271 -22.50 -6.10 -0.76
N GLY A 272 -22.38 -5.04 0.05
CA GLY A 272 -22.43 -5.13 1.52
C GLY A 272 -21.13 -5.59 2.18
N LEU A 273 -20.08 -5.87 1.40
CA LEU A 273 -18.75 -6.18 1.89
C LEU A 273 -17.94 -4.89 2.12
N PRO A 274 -17.05 -4.86 3.13
CA PRO A 274 -16.13 -3.74 3.32
C PRO A 274 -15.11 -3.66 2.17
N ALA A 275 -14.39 -2.54 2.08
CA ALA A 275 -13.23 -2.45 1.20
C ALA A 275 -12.09 -3.36 1.68
N ALA A 276 -11.17 -3.69 0.78
CA ALA A 276 -9.97 -4.46 1.08
C ALA A 276 -9.02 -3.71 2.03
N THR A 277 -8.19 -4.46 2.75
CA THR A 277 -7.13 -3.91 3.60
C THR A 277 -5.75 -4.38 3.12
N LEU A 278 -4.88 -3.43 2.80
CA LEU A 278 -3.48 -3.61 2.38
C LEU A 278 -2.52 -2.94 3.38
N THR A 279 -2.89 -2.87 4.66
CA THR A 279 -2.07 -2.26 5.73
C THR A 279 -0.68 -2.89 5.78
N PHE A 280 0.37 -2.06 5.76
CA PHE A 280 1.77 -2.48 5.72
C PHE A 280 2.15 -3.43 4.56
N ALA A 281 1.40 -3.44 3.45
CA ALA A 281 1.77 -4.21 2.27
C ALA A 281 2.94 -3.56 1.51
N ILE A 282 3.79 -4.37 0.89
CA ILE A 282 4.86 -3.91 -0.01
C ILE A 282 4.31 -3.94 -1.44
N LEU A 283 4.18 -2.78 -2.08
CA LEU A 283 3.50 -2.57 -3.36
C LEU A 283 4.39 -1.87 -4.39
N GLU A 284 5.71 -1.92 -4.21
CA GLU A 284 6.67 -1.30 -5.13
C GLU A 284 6.50 -1.87 -6.55
N ASN A 285 6.50 -0.97 -7.54
CA ASN A 285 6.26 -1.32 -8.94
C ASN A 285 4.93 -2.07 -9.20
N ALA A 286 3.97 -2.03 -8.28
CA ALA A 286 2.65 -2.59 -8.50
C ALA A 286 1.85 -1.76 -9.52
N ASN A 287 0.90 -2.40 -10.20
CA ASN A 287 0.08 -1.73 -11.22
C ASN A 287 -1.40 -1.79 -10.86
N PHE A 288 -1.95 -0.64 -10.48
CA PHE A 288 -3.36 -0.41 -10.17
C PHE A 288 -4.11 0.32 -11.29
N THR A 289 -3.67 0.21 -12.55
CA THR A 289 -4.37 0.86 -13.68
C THR A 289 -5.85 0.46 -13.70
N ASP A 290 -6.75 1.44 -13.73
CA ASP A 290 -8.21 1.25 -13.71
C ASP A 290 -8.74 0.46 -12.48
N ALA A 291 -7.97 0.28 -11.41
CA ALA A 291 -8.41 -0.44 -10.22
C ALA A 291 -9.47 0.36 -9.43
N GLU A 292 -10.43 -0.36 -8.86
CA GLU A 292 -11.50 0.21 -8.05
C GLU A 292 -11.15 0.13 -6.56
N MET A 293 -10.77 1.26 -5.95
CA MET A 293 -10.12 1.31 -4.63
C MET A 293 -10.79 2.27 -3.64
N ILE A 294 -12.09 2.55 -3.82
CA ILE A 294 -12.83 3.45 -2.93
C ILE A 294 -12.86 2.87 -1.50
N GLY A 295 -12.38 3.65 -0.53
CA GLY A 295 -12.37 3.30 0.89
C GLY A 295 -11.31 2.27 1.30
N VAL A 296 -10.43 1.85 0.40
CA VAL A 296 -9.38 0.85 0.68
C VAL A 296 -8.40 1.36 1.73
N ASN A 297 -8.01 0.49 2.65
CA ASN A 297 -7.03 0.81 3.69
C ASN A 297 -5.61 0.38 3.29
N LEU A 298 -4.76 1.34 2.93
CA LEU A 298 -3.34 1.20 2.58
C LEU A 298 -2.42 1.83 3.64
N SER A 299 -2.87 1.93 4.89
CA SER A 299 -2.09 2.57 5.95
C SER A 299 -0.74 1.85 6.15
N GLY A 300 0.37 2.58 6.17
CA GLY A 300 1.70 2.01 6.36
C GLY A 300 2.24 1.19 5.16
N ALA A 301 1.52 1.16 4.04
CA ALA A 301 1.99 0.45 2.84
C ALA A 301 3.20 1.16 2.21
N THR A 302 4.04 0.39 1.51
CA THR A 302 5.21 0.91 0.79
C THR A 302 4.93 0.92 -0.70
N LEU A 303 4.96 2.11 -1.29
CA LEU A 303 4.78 2.38 -2.72
C LEU A 303 5.93 3.27 -3.19
N ASP A 304 6.25 3.21 -4.48
CA ASP A 304 7.35 3.97 -5.07
C ASP A 304 6.93 4.68 -6.36
N GLN A 305 7.84 5.44 -6.95
CA GLN A 305 7.63 6.13 -8.24
C GLN A 305 7.28 5.19 -9.41
N SER A 306 7.60 3.90 -9.30
CA SER A 306 7.31 2.89 -10.32
C SER A 306 5.88 2.37 -10.22
N THR A 307 5.20 2.63 -9.09
CA THR A 307 3.83 2.20 -8.86
C THR A 307 2.87 2.98 -9.77
N VAL A 308 2.03 2.26 -10.53
CA VAL A 308 1.14 2.87 -11.52
C VAL A 308 -0.29 2.90 -10.97
N MET A 309 -0.90 4.09 -10.89
CA MET A 309 -2.31 4.27 -10.45
C MET A 309 -3.15 5.03 -11.48
N ARG A 310 -2.85 4.89 -12.78
CA ARG A 310 -3.56 5.59 -13.85
C ARG A 310 -5.05 5.22 -13.81
N SER A 311 -5.91 6.23 -13.74
CA SER A 311 -7.37 6.09 -13.70
C SER A 311 -7.93 5.27 -12.51
N ALA A 312 -7.11 4.92 -11.52
CA ALA A 312 -7.58 4.22 -10.32
C ALA A 312 -8.55 5.08 -9.51
N THR A 313 -9.61 4.48 -8.95
CA THR A 313 -10.55 5.19 -8.07
C THR A 313 -10.12 5.08 -6.61
N ILE A 314 -9.45 6.10 -6.09
CA ILE A 314 -8.86 6.09 -4.73
C ILE A 314 -9.56 7.03 -3.74
N GLN A 315 -10.85 7.33 -3.97
CA GLN A 315 -11.62 8.18 -3.06
C GLN A 315 -11.81 7.50 -1.69
N ASN A 316 -11.80 8.26 -0.60
CA ASN A 316 -11.86 7.74 0.79
C ASN A 316 -10.77 6.71 1.17
N ALA A 317 -9.78 6.45 0.31
CA ALA A 317 -8.69 5.55 0.63
C ALA A 317 -7.85 6.10 1.80
N ASN A 318 -7.28 5.20 2.60
CA ASN A 318 -6.43 5.54 3.74
C ASN A 318 -4.99 5.16 3.44
N PHE A 319 -4.13 6.15 3.23
CA PHE A 319 -2.69 6.03 3.07
C PHE A 319 -1.92 6.55 4.30
N SER A 320 -2.55 6.58 5.48
CA SER A 320 -1.87 7.09 6.67
C SER A 320 -0.58 6.33 6.96
N ASN A 321 0.52 7.03 7.26
CA ASN A 321 1.86 6.44 7.47
C ASN A 321 2.44 5.68 6.26
N ALA A 322 1.84 5.76 5.08
CA ALA A 322 2.37 5.08 3.89
C ALA A 322 3.61 5.78 3.34
N THR A 323 4.50 5.01 2.71
CA THR A 323 5.62 5.54 1.94
C THR A 323 5.18 5.68 0.49
N LEU A 324 5.18 6.91 -0.03
CA LEU A 324 4.69 7.28 -1.36
C LEU A 324 5.65 8.29 -2.03
N SER A 325 6.94 8.26 -1.66
CA SER A 325 7.97 9.13 -2.21
C SER A 325 7.99 9.06 -3.74
N SER A 326 7.94 10.21 -4.39
CA SER A 326 7.91 10.39 -5.85
C SER A 326 6.73 9.73 -6.58
N ILE A 327 5.65 9.34 -5.87
CA ILE A 327 4.45 8.77 -6.50
C ILE A 327 3.85 9.74 -7.53
N GLN A 328 3.31 9.20 -8.63
CA GLN A 328 2.69 9.98 -9.69
C GLN A 328 1.16 9.81 -9.68
N LEU A 329 0.43 10.86 -9.26
CA LEU A 329 -1.03 10.91 -9.20
C LEU A 329 -1.61 12.12 -9.96
N PRO A 330 -1.22 12.36 -11.22
CA PRO A 330 -1.76 13.48 -11.99
C PRO A 330 -3.25 13.31 -12.26
N SER A 331 -4.01 14.39 -12.10
CA SER A 331 -5.46 14.46 -12.33
C SER A 331 -6.27 13.44 -11.51
N ALA A 332 -5.70 12.90 -10.43
CA ALA A 332 -6.36 11.93 -9.58
C ALA A 332 -7.55 12.55 -8.83
N LYS A 333 -8.62 11.77 -8.66
CA LYS A 333 -9.77 12.14 -7.82
C LYS A 333 -9.52 11.62 -6.40
N LEU A 334 -9.12 12.52 -5.52
CA LEU A 334 -8.62 12.28 -4.16
C LEU A 334 -9.63 12.71 -3.07
N ASN A 335 -10.92 12.79 -3.40
CA ASN A 335 -11.97 13.16 -2.44
C ASN A 335 -11.94 12.25 -1.21
N GLY A 336 -11.80 12.83 -0.01
CA GLY A 336 -11.77 12.12 1.27
C GLY A 336 -10.57 11.19 1.51
N VAL A 337 -9.54 11.24 0.67
CA VAL A 337 -8.30 10.48 0.91
C VAL A 337 -7.64 10.93 2.22
N VAL A 338 -6.96 10.02 2.92
CA VAL A 338 -6.18 10.33 4.11
C VAL A 338 -4.72 9.96 3.88
N PHE A 339 -3.84 10.96 3.83
CA PHE A 339 -2.39 10.86 3.74
C PHE A 339 -1.72 11.29 5.07
N ASP A 340 -2.42 11.17 6.19
CA ASP A 340 -1.88 11.62 7.47
C ASP A 340 -0.57 10.87 7.80
N TYR A 341 0.48 11.60 8.18
CA TYR A 341 1.82 11.04 8.44
C TYR A 341 2.46 10.32 7.23
N ALA A 342 1.91 10.43 6.02
CA ALA A 342 2.48 9.80 4.84
C ALA A 342 3.74 10.50 4.36
N ASP A 343 4.66 9.73 3.77
CA ASP A 343 5.79 10.28 3.04
C ASP A 343 5.42 10.52 1.58
N LEU A 344 5.35 11.79 1.18
CA LEU A 344 4.95 12.27 -0.14
C LEU A 344 6.04 13.17 -0.75
N ILE A 345 7.30 12.99 -0.34
CA ILE A 345 8.42 13.77 -0.86
C ILE A 345 8.46 13.60 -2.38
N ASN A 346 8.55 14.71 -3.11
CA ASN A 346 8.54 14.76 -4.57
C ASN A 346 7.32 14.09 -5.25
N ALA A 347 6.23 13.82 -4.52
CA ALA A 347 5.00 13.29 -5.11
C ALA A 347 4.36 14.28 -6.09
N SER A 348 3.75 13.80 -7.16
CA SER A 348 3.08 14.63 -8.16
C SER A 348 1.57 14.50 -8.05
N PHE A 349 0.91 15.61 -7.76
CA PHE A 349 -0.54 15.77 -7.67
C PHE A 349 -1.07 16.78 -8.71
N THR A 350 -0.34 16.98 -9.82
CA THR A 350 -0.69 17.97 -10.84
C THR A 350 -2.13 17.76 -11.34
N GLY A 351 -2.98 18.78 -11.22
CA GLY A 351 -4.38 18.73 -11.64
C GLY A 351 -5.30 17.85 -10.77
N ALA A 352 -4.80 17.29 -9.66
CA ALA A 352 -5.59 16.41 -8.80
C ALA A 352 -6.66 17.18 -8.03
N SER A 353 -7.77 16.49 -7.73
CA SER A 353 -8.90 17.08 -7.00
C SER A 353 -9.07 16.45 -5.63
N PHE A 354 -8.97 17.25 -4.57
CA PHE A 354 -9.16 16.83 -3.18
C PHE A 354 -10.51 17.29 -2.59
N LEU A 355 -11.46 17.63 -3.46
CA LEU A 355 -12.74 18.23 -3.07
C LEU A 355 -13.46 17.42 -1.98
N ALA A 356 -13.98 18.14 -0.99
CA ALA A 356 -15.06 17.62 -0.17
C ALA A 356 -16.34 17.54 -1.02
N SER A 357 -16.81 16.33 -1.32
CA SER A 357 -18.08 16.07 -2.03
C SER A 357 -19.10 15.42 -1.09
N GLU A 358 -20.41 15.58 -1.38
CA GLU A 358 -21.47 14.96 -0.58
C GLU A 358 -21.22 13.45 -0.40
N GLY A 359 -21.22 12.99 0.86
CA GLY A 359 -20.93 11.60 1.23
C GLY A 359 -19.45 11.27 1.47
N TYR A 360 -18.53 12.22 1.29
CA TYR A 360 -17.10 12.04 1.51
C TYR A 360 -16.60 12.96 2.63
N ARG A 361 -15.63 12.48 3.41
CA ARG A 361 -14.91 13.34 4.38
C ARG A 361 -14.02 14.33 3.62
N ALA A 362 -13.58 15.39 4.29
CA ALA A 362 -12.49 16.22 3.77
C ALA A 362 -11.22 15.37 3.62
N ALA A 363 -10.44 15.62 2.57
CA ALA A 363 -9.14 14.99 2.44
C ALA A 363 -8.18 15.53 3.52
N SER A 364 -7.27 14.67 3.98
CA SER A 364 -6.37 14.98 5.09
C SER A 364 -4.93 14.62 4.72
N LEU A 365 -3.99 15.51 4.99
CA LEU A 365 -2.55 15.35 4.84
C LEU A 365 -1.84 15.82 6.12
N VAL A 366 -2.47 15.60 7.27
CA VAL A 366 -1.97 16.08 8.56
C VAL A 366 -0.61 15.44 8.83
N LYS A 367 0.40 16.27 9.12
CA LYS A 367 1.78 15.81 9.36
C LYS A 367 2.42 15.01 8.21
N ALA A 368 1.92 15.14 6.99
CA ALA A 368 2.56 14.52 5.82
C ALA A 368 3.87 15.23 5.44
N ASN A 369 4.80 14.49 4.83
CA ASN A 369 6.03 15.05 4.25
C ASN A 369 5.77 15.43 2.78
N LEU A 370 5.54 16.70 2.49
CA LEU A 370 5.18 17.20 1.15
C LEU A 370 6.35 17.93 0.46
N GLN A 371 7.57 17.82 0.97
CA GLN A 371 8.71 18.55 0.42
C GLN A 371 8.96 18.15 -1.04
N GLY A 372 8.97 19.12 -1.95
CA GLY A 372 9.11 18.88 -3.39
C GLY A 372 7.86 18.35 -4.09
N ALA A 373 6.76 18.15 -3.36
CA ALA A 373 5.51 17.71 -3.97
C ALA A 373 4.96 18.76 -4.96
N ASP A 374 4.35 18.30 -6.05
CA ASP A 374 3.81 19.14 -7.11
C ASP A 374 2.28 19.20 -7.05
N PHE A 375 1.71 20.30 -6.57
CA PHE A 375 0.26 20.55 -6.55
C PHE A 375 -0.18 21.49 -7.68
N THR A 376 0.61 21.64 -8.75
CA THR A 376 0.27 22.53 -9.87
C THR A 376 -1.14 22.23 -10.39
N GLN A 377 -2.03 23.23 -10.40
CA GLN A 377 -3.43 23.10 -10.81
C GLN A 377 -4.29 22.12 -9.99
N ALA A 378 -3.84 21.72 -8.80
CA ALA A 378 -4.66 20.91 -7.89
C ALA A 378 -5.80 21.74 -7.26
N ILE A 379 -6.85 21.06 -6.81
CA ILE A 379 -7.96 21.66 -6.07
C ILE A 379 -7.88 21.19 -4.62
N LEU A 380 -7.59 22.10 -3.68
CA LEU A 380 -7.31 21.82 -2.26
C LEU A 380 -8.35 22.45 -1.30
N ASN A 381 -9.55 22.72 -1.80
CA ASN A 381 -10.65 23.29 -1.01
C ASN A 381 -11.01 22.40 0.18
N GLY A 382 -11.04 22.96 1.38
CA GLY A 382 -11.39 22.26 2.62
C GLY A 382 -10.40 21.18 3.07
N VAL A 383 -9.25 21.04 2.40
CA VAL A 383 -8.22 20.05 2.75
C VAL A 383 -7.57 20.38 4.08
N ASN A 384 -7.27 19.36 4.88
CA ASN A 384 -6.52 19.53 6.12
C ASN A 384 -5.01 19.28 5.92
N LEU A 385 -4.21 20.35 5.89
CA LEU A 385 -2.74 20.28 5.78
C LEU A 385 -2.04 20.49 7.13
N ALA A 386 -2.75 20.46 8.26
CA ALA A 386 -2.16 20.84 9.55
C ALA A 386 -0.86 20.08 9.85
N ASN A 387 0.20 20.83 10.13
CA ASN A 387 1.56 20.34 10.41
C ASN A 387 2.26 19.57 9.26
N SER A 388 1.79 19.63 8.02
CA SER A 388 2.54 19.05 6.89
C SER A 388 3.82 19.85 6.57
N ALA A 389 4.93 19.22 6.19
CA ALA A 389 6.11 19.97 5.72
C ALA A 389 6.07 20.26 4.23
N VAL A 390 6.40 21.49 3.84
CA VAL A 390 6.56 21.92 2.44
C VAL A 390 7.88 22.66 2.23
N ALA A 391 8.30 22.82 0.97
CA ALA A 391 9.45 23.64 0.52
C ALA A 391 8.98 24.74 -0.48
N LEU A 392 9.57 25.94 -0.58
CA LEU A 392 9.04 27.09 -1.39
C LEU A 392 10.09 27.72 -2.37
N SER A 393 9.69 28.49 -3.42
CA SER A 393 10.51 28.75 -4.65
C SER A 393 11.02 30.18 -5.05
N GLU A 394 10.26 31.29 -5.00
CA GLU A 394 10.62 32.54 -5.76
C GLU A 394 11.71 33.45 -5.15
N GLY A 395 12.08 33.23 -3.90
CA GLY A 395 12.44 34.38 -3.09
C GLY A 395 11.21 35.26 -2.83
N VAL A 396 11.28 36.01 -1.75
CA VAL A 396 10.10 36.51 -1.05
C VAL A 396 9.92 37.98 -1.43
N PRO A 397 8.74 38.43 -1.92
CA PRO A 397 8.42 39.86 -2.00
C PRO A 397 8.49 40.44 -0.59
N LEU A 398 9.42 41.37 -0.38
CA LEU A 398 9.77 41.77 0.98
C LEU A 398 8.92 42.96 1.43
N PHE A 399 8.93 44.04 0.65
CA PHE A 399 8.18 45.28 0.93
C PHE A 399 8.23 46.26 -0.26
N ASN A 400 7.38 47.29 -0.21
CA ASN A 400 7.40 48.43 -1.14
C ASN A 400 7.84 49.70 -0.40
N VAL A 401 8.57 50.57 -1.09
CA VAL A 401 8.99 51.89 -0.58
C VAL A 401 8.03 52.96 -1.16
N SER A 402 7.45 53.80 -0.29
CA SER A 402 6.25 54.63 -0.56
C SER A 402 6.43 55.78 -1.59
N GLU A 403 5.34 56.53 -1.88
CA GLU A 403 4.97 57.07 -3.20
C GLU A 403 5.64 58.37 -3.72
N ASP A 404 6.47 59.10 -2.97
CA ASP A 404 7.09 60.33 -3.48
C ASP A 404 8.51 60.10 -4.02
N VAL A 405 8.57 59.58 -5.25
CA VAL A 405 9.73 58.83 -5.78
C VAL A 405 10.70 59.65 -6.63
N GLN A 406 10.49 60.95 -6.83
CA GLN A 406 11.32 61.71 -7.79
C GLN A 406 12.77 61.88 -7.33
N GLY A 407 13.01 62.06 -6.02
CA GLY A 407 14.37 62.08 -5.46
C GLY A 407 15.01 60.69 -5.47
N LEU A 408 14.29 59.69 -4.97
CA LEU A 408 14.81 58.33 -4.80
C LEU A 408 15.22 57.66 -6.12
N VAL A 409 14.43 57.79 -7.20
CA VAL A 409 14.80 57.23 -8.51
C VAL A 409 16.00 57.96 -9.12
N GLY A 410 16.13 59.27 -8.89
CA GLY A 410 17.29 60.05 -9.29
C GLY A 410 18.58 59.59 -8.61
N ASP A 411 18.52 59.37 -7.30
CA ASP A 411 19.66 58.92 -6.49
C ASP A 411 20.06 57.48 -6.79
N LEU A 412 19.08 56.57 -6.97
CA LEU A 412 19.33 55.19 -7.41
C LEU A 412 19.98 55.12 -8.80
N ASN A 413 19.55 55.98 -9.74
CA ASN A 413 20.14 56.07 -11.08
C ASN A 413 21.59 56.59 -11.09
N ASN A 414 22.00 57.31 -10.04
CA ASN A 414 23.35 57.81 -9.84
C ASN A 414 24.19 56.88 -8.95
N GLY A 415 23.63 55.75 -8.50
CA GLY A 415 24.34 54.71 -7.74
C GLY A 415 24.44 54.98 -6.23
N TYR A 416 23.58 55.84 -5.69
CA TYR A 416 23.58 56.17 -4.26
C TYR A 416 22.49 55.42 -3.49
N LEU A 417 22.85 54.88 -2.32
CA LEU A 417 21.91 54.41 -1.30
C LEU A 417 21.53 55.59 -0.41
N THR A 418 20.26 55.95 -0.37
CA THR A 418 19.77 57.07 0.46
C THR A 418 19.48 56.59 1.88
N ALA A 419 19.51 57.52 2.84
CA ALA A 419 19.13 57.23 4.22
C ALA A 419 17.68 56.77 4.33
N GLU A 420 16.78 57.30 3.49
CA GLU A 420 15.37 56.89 3.45
C GLU A 420 15.19 55.47 2.90
N LEU A 421 15.97 55.07 1.88
CA LEU A 421 15.94 53.70 1.38
C LEU A 421 16.53 52.73 2.40
N ASN A 422 17.64 53.10 3.03
CA ASN A 422 18.25 52.30 4.09
C ASN A 422 17.31 52.17 5.31
N ALA A 423 16.67 53.27 5.70
CA ALA A 423 15.65 53.28 6.75
C ALA A 423 14.44 52.44 6.35
N SER A 424 13.99 52.48 5.09
CA SER A 424 12.88 51.62 4.62
C SER A 424 13.26 50.14 4.67
N PHE A 425 14.50 49.80 4.32
CA PHE A 425 15.05 48.45 4.48
C PHE A 425 15.07 48.06 5.97
N GLU A 426 15.61 48.90 6.85
CA GLU A 426 15.66 48.66 8.30
C GLU A 426 14.28 48.56 8.97
N GLU A 427 13.36 49.47 8.63
CA GLU A 427 11.98 49.51 9.12
C GLU A 427 11.19 48.28 8.71
N ASN A 428 11.46 47.75 7.52
CA ASN A 428 10.86 46.50 7.05
C ASN A 428 11.68 45.26 7.46
N GLY A 429 12.67 45.43 8.33
CA GLY A 429 13.41 44.33 8.96
C GLY A 429 14.59 43.77 8.17
N TYR A 430 15.04 44.47 7.12
CA TYR A 430 16.16 44.08 6.24
C TYR A 430 17.35 45.03 6.43
N ALA A 431 18.46 44.52 6.98
CA ALA A 431 19.65 45.35 7.17
C ALA A 431 20.55 45.34 5.91
N LEU A 432 20.78 46.51 5.29
CA LEU A 432 21.77 46.64 4.21
C LEU A 432 23.21 46.73 4.73
N GLN A 433 23.41 47.03 6.02
CA GLN A 433 24.73 47.20 6.64
C GLN A 433 24.94 46.23 7.80
N TYR A 434 25.74 45.18 7.56
CA TYR A 434 26.43 44.47 8.64
C TYR A 434 27.82 44.04 8.18
N CYS A 435 28.85 44.63 8.80
CA CYS A 435 30.28 44.32 8.68
C CYS A 435 30.95 44.38 7.27
N ALA A 436 30.24 44.73 6.19
CA ALA A 436 30.82 45.22 4.94
C ALA A 436 29.88 46.24 4.25
N SER A 437 30.44 47.14 3.43
CA SER A 437 29.68 48.20 2.75
C SER A 437 28.84 47.64 1.59
N PRO A 438 27.50 47.81 1.56
CA PRO A 438 26.65 47.38 0.46
C PRO A 438 26.95 48.16 -0.83
N ALA A 439 26.92 47.49 -1.98
CA ALA A 439 27.19 48.06 -3.30
C ALA A 439 25.92 48.09 -4.16
N LEU A 440 25.51 49.28 -4.61
CA LEU A 440 24.36 49.47 -5.50
C LEU A 440 24.82 49.50 -6.97
N ALA A 441 24.16 48.73 -7.82
CA ALA A 441 24.39 48.68 -9.26
C ALA A 441 23.14 49.08 -10.04
N VAL A 442 23.30 49.94 -11.04
CA VAL A 442 22.22 50.37 -11.95
C VAL A 442 22.06 49.33 -13.05
N VAL A 443 20.90 48.67 -13.11
CA VAL A 443 20.60 47.63 -14.10
C VAL A 443 19.88 48.23 -15.31
N ASN A 444 18.85 49.05 -15.07
CA ASN A 444 18.12 49.79 -16.10
C ASN A 444 17.63 51.12 -15.53
N LYS A 445 18.12 52.24 -16.08
CA LYS A 445 17.82 53.57 -15.54
C LYS A 445 16.31 53.81 -15.48
N SER A 446 15.85 54.28 -14.32
CA SER A 446 14.44 54.55 -14.00
C SER A 446 13.53 53.33 -13.92
N LYS A 447 14.07 52.11 -14.05
CA LYS A 447 13.30 50.86 -14.04
C LYS A 447 13.78 49.83 -13.04
N GLN A 448 15.07 49.51 -13.00
CA GLN A 448 15.59 48.41 -12.19
C GLN A 448 17.02 48.64 -11.69
N TRP A 449 17.27 48.19 -10.45
CA TRP A 449 18.56 48.33 -9.75
C TRP A 449 18.81 47.12 -8.83
N THR A 450 20.06 46.87 -8.47
CA THR A 450 20.42 45.76 -7.57
C THR A 450 21.33 46.24 -6.45
N ILE A 451 20.99 45.91 -5.20
CA ILE A 451 21.83 46.16 -4.03
C ILE A 451 22.52 44.85 -3.66
N ARG A 452 23.86 44.81 -3.63
CA ARG A 452 24.63 43.64 -3.20
C ARG A 452 25.22 43.90 -1.82
N VAL A 453 25.01 42.97 -0.89
CA VAL A 453 25.52 43.07 0.47
C VAL A 453 26.64 42.05 0.63
N ALA A 454 27.85 42.49 0.94
CA ALA A 454 29.01 41.61 1.10
C ALA A 454 29.01 40.96 2.50
N GLY A 455 29.29 39.65 2.57
CA GLY A 455 29.19 38.85 3.79
C GLY A 455 28.00 37.88 3.76
N ARG A 456 27.97 36.89 4.66
CA ARG A 456 26.77 36.05 4.83
C ARG A 456 25.71 36.90 5.52
N PRO A 457 24.53 37.13 4.92
CA PRO A 457 23.55 38.02 5.51
C PRO A 457 22.90 37.37 6.73
N ALA A 458 22.68 38.15 7.78
CA ALA A 458 21.80 37.81 8.89
C ALA A 458 20.58 38.74 8.83
N HIS A 459 19.38 38.17 8.98
CA HIS A 459 18.06 38.83 8.94
C HIS A 459 17.62 39.41 7.58
N GLY A 460 18.07 38.81 6.49
CA GLY A 460 17.51 39.01 5.15
C GLY A 460 18.11 37.95 4.23
N HIS A 461 17.30 37.09 3.63
CA HIS A 461 17.71 35.81 3.02
C HIS A 461 18.58 35.94 1.74
N TYR A 462 19.12 37.12 1.48
CA TYR A 462 19.55 37.54 0.16
C TYR A 462 20.85 38.34 0.21
N SER A 463 21.88 37.80 -0.44
CA SER A 463 23.15 38.50 -0.69
C SER A 463 23.03 39.59 -1.77
N ALA A 464 21.87 39.65 -2.43
CA ALA A 464 21.48 40.76 -3.29
C ALA A 464 19.98 41.07 -3.18
N TYR A 465 19.55 42.30 -3.42
CA TYR A 465 18.14 42.70 -3.48
C TYR A 465 17.85 43.34 -4.84
N LEU A 466 16.72 42.98 -5.46
CA LEU A 466 16.23 43.57 -6.71
C LEU A 466 15.22 44.68 -6.40
N LEU A 467 15.46 45.86 -6.96
CA LEU A 467 14.55 46.99 -6.86
C LEU A 467 13.92 47.21 -8.23
N THR A 468 12.59 47.24 -8.30
CA THR A 468 11.84 47.45 -9.55
C THR A 468 10.87 48.61 -9.40
N SER A 469 10.85 49.54 -10.36
CA SER A 469 9.92 50.66 -10.34
C SER A 469 8.49 50.21 -10.62
N ILE A 470 7.55 50.74 -9.83
CA ILE A 470 6.11 50.51 -9.96
C ILE A 470 5.54 51.68 -10.77
N ALA A 471 4.86 51.38 -11.89
CA ALA A 471 4.32 52.40 -12.79
C ALA A 471 2.80 52.55 -12.65
N SER A 472 2.34 53.80 -12.55
CA SER A 472 0.93 54.18 -12.60
C SER A 472 0.75 55.40 -13.51
N ALA A 473 -0.11 55.29 -14.53
CA ALA A 473 -0.43 56.35 -15.51
C ALA A 473 0.81 57.06 -16.13
N GLY A 474 1.88 56.33 -16.42
CA GLY A 474 3.08 56.87 -17.08
C GLY A 474 4.02 57.67 -16.17
N LYS A 475 3.78 57.70 -14.86
CA LYS A 475 4.69 58.25 -13.84
C LYS A 475 5.07 57.14 -12.84
N SER A 476 6.30 57.20 -12.34
CA SER A 476 6.78 56.26 -11.30
C SER A 476 6.15 56.63 -9.97
N THR A 477 5.44 55.69 -9.33
CA THR A 477 4.69 55.91 -8.08
C THR A 477 5.20 55.09 -6.90
N GLY A 478 6.19 54.22 -7.09
CA GLY A 478 6.87 53.56 -5.98
C GLY A 478 8.01 52.66 -6.45
N VAL A 479 8.73 52.05 -5.50
CA VAL A 479 9.77 51.04 -5.79
C VAL A 479 9.49 49.78 -4.96
N SER A 480 9.35 48.64 -5.64
CA SER A 480 9.17 47.33 -5.01
C SER A 480 10.52 46.66 -4.75
N VAL A 481 10.67 46.05 -3.58
CA VAL A 481 11.90 45.39 -3.13
C VAL A 481 11.67 43.88 -3.04
N ALA A 482 12.44 43.13 -3.82
CA ALA A 482 12.45 41.67 -3.82
C ALA A 482 13.83 41.13 -3.44
N GLY A 483 13.86 40.02 -2.73
CA GLY A 483 15.09 39.36 -2.32
C GLY A 483 15.70 38.44 -3.39
N LEU A 484 17.00 38.58 -3.68
CA LEU A 484 17.76 37.71 -4.61
C LEU A 484 18.87 36.93 -3.88
N SER A 485 18.73 35.60 -3.84
CA SER A 485 19.72 34.72 -3.21
C SER A 485 20.82 34.45 -4.22
N VAL A 486 22.05 34.94 -3.98
CA VAL A 486 23.21 34.50 -4.76
C VAL A 486 23.59 33.12 -4.20
N SER A 487 23.30 31.99 -4.86
CA SER A 487 22.96 31.74 -6.27
C SER A 487 22.18 30.43 -6.34
N ASP A 488 21.08 30.38 -7.08
CA ASP A 488 20.38 29.14 -7.47
C ASP A 488 20.07 28.14 -6.33
N LYS A 489 18.80 28.14 -5.88
CA LYS A 489 18.07 27.04 -5.18
C LYS A 489 18.06 27.03 -3.63
N SER A 490 17.01 27.66 -3.09
CA SER A 490 16.07 27.18 -2.04
C SER A 490 16.51 26.10 -1.03
N GLU A 491 16.81 26.47 0.22
CA GLU A 491 16.83 25.54 1.36
C GLU A 491 16.09 26.13 2.60
N VAL A 492 15.28 25.30 3.28
CA VAL A 492 14.36 25.68 4.39
C VAL A 492 14.62 24.81 5.65
N PRO A 493 14.62 25.36 6.88
CA PRO A 493 14.98 24.59 8.08
C PRO A 493 13.84 23.72 8.64
N LEU A 494 14.19 22.54 9.17
CA LEU A 494 13.33 21.58 9.87
C LEU A 494 12.91 22.06 11.26
N PHE A 495 13.85 22.52 12.09
CA PHE A 495 13.56 22.99 13.45
C PHE A 495 14.67 23.92 13.96
N SER A 496 14.51 24.47 15.17
CA SER A 496 15.48 25.36 15.80
C SER A 496 16.03 24.75 17.09
N ILE A 497 17.30 25.00 17.39
CA ILE A 497 17.96 24.63 18.65
C ILE A 497 18.65 25.84 19.27
N ASP A 498 18.98 25.75 20.56
CA ASP A 498 19.57 26.86 21.33
C ASP A 498 20.93 27.33 20.75
N GLY A 499 21.12 28.65 20.69
CA GLY A 499 22.38 29.27 20.28
C GLY A 499 23.58 28.99 21.20
N SER A 500 23.36 28.57 22.44
CA SER A 500 24.43 28.26 23.41
C SER A 500 25.35 27.12 22.97
N PHE A 501 24.95 26.33 21.98
CA PHE A 501 25.73 25.20 21.48
C PHE A 501 26.79 25.56 20.44
N VAL A 502 26.86 26.83 20.00
CA VAL A 502 27.79 27.30 18.96
C VAL A 502 29.25 27.00 19.30
N ASP A 503 29.68 27.30 20.52
CA ASP A 503 31.07 27.10 20.94
C ASP A 503 31.43 25.61 21.04
N THR A 504 30.49 24.78 21.49
CA THR A 504 30.66 23.33 21.56
C THR A 504 30.73 22.72 20.15
N LEU A 505 29.84 23.12 19.24
CA LEU A 505 29.87 22.67 17.84
C LEU A 505 31.14 23.13 17.11
N ASN A 506 31.65 24.34 17.41
CA ASN A 506 32.93 24.85 16.89
C ASN A 506 34.13 24.01 17.37
N SER A 507 34.08 23.46 18.60
CA SER A 507 35.09 22.54 19.12
C SER A 507 34.99 21.11 18.56
N ARG A 508 34.09 20.89 17.58
CA ARG A 508 33.77 19.60 16.97
C ARG A 508 33.24 18.57 17.98
N GLN A 509 32.51 19.05 18.99
CA GLN A 509 31.82 18.23 19.97
C GLN A 509 30.31 18.38 19.78
N ILE A 510 29.58 17.28 19.96
CA ILE A 510 28.11 17.28 19.93
C ILE A 510 27.63 17.15 21.39
N PRO A 511 27.12 18.22 22.02
CA PRO A 511 26.64 18.14 23.40
C PRO A 511 25.41 17.21 23.50
N ARG A 512 25.28 16.50 24.61
CA ARG A 512 24.17 15.57 24.88
C ARG A 512 22.79 16.23 24.72
N ALA A 513 22.70 17.53 24.99
CA ALA A 513 21.49 18.33 24.82
C ALA A 513 21.08 18.52 23.34
N ILE A 514 22.01 18.45 22.37
CA ILE A 514 21.65 18.42 20.95
C ILE A 514 21.01 17.08 20.59
N PHE A 515 21.52 15.95 21.09
CA PHE A 515 20.85 14.65 20.89
C PHE A 515 19.44 14.66 21.47
N ALA A 516 19.26 15.26 22.66
CA ALA A 516 17.95 15.49 23.24
C ALA A 516 17.10 16.41 22.36
N ALA A 517 17.62 17.53 21.86
CA ALA A 517 16.88 18.43 20.96
C ALA A 517 16.44 17.75 19.65
N PHE A 518 17.26 16.88 19.06
CA PHE A 518 16.86 16.07 17.91
C PHE A 518 15.79 15.04 18.32
N THR A 519 15.97 14.34 19.44
CA THR A 519 15.00 13.37 19.99
C THR A 519 13.64 14.01 20.31
N ASP A 520 13.65 15.18 20.94
CA ASP A 520 12.47 15.97 21.32
C ASP A 520 11.74 16.51 20.08
N ASN A 521 12.47 16.75 18.98
CA ASN A 521 11.92 17.08 17.66
C ASN A 521 11.68 15.84 16.78
N GLN A 522 11.69 14.63 17.36
CA GLN A 522 11.43 13.35 16.69
C GLN A 522 12.35 13.06 15.50
N GLN A 523 13.56 13.61 15.53
CA GLN A 523 14.64 13.32 14.58
C GLN A 523 15.67 12.43 15.26
N SER A 524 16.19 11.42 14.55
CA SER A 524 17.24 10.55 15.09
C SER A 524 18.61 11.01 14.62
N LEU A 525 19.48 11.35 15.57
CA LEU A 525 20.93 11.24 15.39
C LEU A 525 21.29 9.85 15.94
N PRO A 526 21.65 8.85 15.11
CA PRO A 526 21.85 7.48 15.57
C PRO A 526 22.81 7.45 16.76
N PRO A 527 22.43 6.82 17.89
CA PRO A 527 23.27 6.81 19.09
C PRO A 527 24.47 5.83 19.00
N CYS A 528 24.67 5.12 17.89
CA CYS A 528 25.58 3.97 17.83
C CYS A 528 26.87 4.16 17.02
N THR A 529 27.09 5.31 16.40
CA THR A 529 28.38 5.69 15.82
C THR A 529 28.47 7.21 15.88
N ASP A 530 29.48 7.74 16.59
CA ASP A 530 29.73 9.18 16.72
C ASP A 530 29.36 9.93 15.43
N PRO A 531 28.31 10.77 15.40
CA PRO A 531 27.98 11.53 14.20
C PRO A 531 29.19 12.39 13.86
N GLU A 532 29.76 12.20 12.67
CA GLU A 532 30.99 12.88 12.31
C GLU A 532 30.64 14.30 11.82
N LEU A 533 31.28 15.30 12.42
CA LEU A 533 31.17 16.69 12.00
C LEU A 533 32.13 16.89 10.82
N THR A 534 31.61 16.69 9.59
CA THR A 534 32.43 16.48 8.37
C THR A 534 32.86 17.74 7.62
N SER A 535 32.23 18.90 7.83
CA SER A 535 32.64 20.18 7.22
C SER A 535 32.37 21.38 8.12
N PHE A 536 33.26 22.38 8.09
CA PHE A 536 33.18 23.57 8.95
C PHE A 536 33.43 24.87 8.17
N ARG A 537 32.54 25.85 8.35
CA ARG A 537 32.94 27.26 8.48
C ARG A 537 32.51 27.69 9.87
N ALA A 538 33.47 28.01 10.74
CA ALA A 538 33.19 28.42 12.11
C ALA A 538 32.18 29.59 12.12
N GLN A 539 31.20 29.54 13.04
CA GLN A 539 30.14 30.56 13.20
C GLN A 539 29.22 30.74 11.97
N GLN A 540 29.12 29.75 11.09
CA GLN A 540 28.41 29.88 9.81
C GLN A 540 27.50 28.69 9.48
N TYR A 541 28.00 27.45 9.50
CA TYR A 541 27.18 26.23 9.57
C TYR A 541 28.02 25.02 9.99
N TRP A 542 27.35 23.98 10.48
CA TRP A 542 27.91 22.66 10.82
C TRP A 542 27.12 21.58 10.09
N THR A 543 27.80 20.60 9.49
CA THR A 543 27.15 19.42 8.91
C THR A 543 27.33 18.21 9.82
N LEU A 544 26.22 17.61 10.21
CA LEU A 544 26.14 16.34 10.92
C LEU A 544 25.86 15.26 9.87
N ASN A 545 26.82 14.37 9.65
CA ASN A 545 26.60 13.19 8.82
C ASN A 545 26.51 11.96 9.70
N THR A 546 25.50 11.13 9.46
CA THR A 546 25.38 9.83 10.13
C THR A 546 26.11 8.80 9.27
N ASN A 547 27.43 8.66 9.46
CA ASN A 547 28.29 7.86 8.56
C ASN A 547 28.03 6.33 8.59
N GLN A 548 27.08 5.84 9.37
CA GLN A 548 26.63 4.45 9.35
C GLN A 548 25.16 4.42 9.73
N VAL A 549 24.30 4.01 8.79
CA VAL A 549 22.96 3.60 9.16
C VAL A 549 23.04 2.10 9.42
N SER A 550 22.73 1.68 10.65
CA SER A 550 22.85 0.27 11.05
C SER A 550 22.02 -0.62 10.12
N ALA A 551 22.57 -1.79 9.76
CA ALA A 551 21.89 -2.81 8.95
C ALA A 551 20.60 -3.38 9.58
N ASP A 552 20.26 -2.95 10.80
CA ASP A 552 19.22 -3.54 11.65
C ASP A 552 17.92 -2.71 11.70
N ALA A 553 17.80 -1.61 10.94
CA ALA A 553 16.57 -0.82 10.90
C ALA A 553 16.32 -0.18 9.52
N PRO A 554 15.14 -0.43 8.89
CA PRO A 554 14.69 0.41 7.80
C PRO A 554 14.39 1.82 8.34
N VAL A 555 15.16 2.80 7.89
CA VAL A 555 14.99 4.22 8.24
C VAL A 555 14.47 4.97 7.02
N VAL A 556 13.37 5.71 7.16
CA VAL A 556 13.00 6.78 6.24
C VAL A 556 13.31 8.08 6.96
N GLY A 557 14.18 8.92 6.44
CA GLY A 557 14.51 10.18 7.09
C GLY A 557 15.80 10.83 6.64
N TYR A 558 16.13 11.92 7.31
CA TYR A 558 17.35 12.67 7.04
C TYR A 558 18.57 11.93 7.60
N VAL A 559 19.56 11.68 6.73
CA VAL A 559 20.86 11.06 7.07
C VAL A 559 22.00 12.06 7.13
N GLY A 560 21.66 13.31 6.82
CA GLY A 560 22.53 14.46 6.94
C GLY A 560 21.71 15.65 7.39
N PHE A 561 22.27 16.41 8.31
CA PHE A 561 21.69 17.65 8.78
C PHE A 561 22.72 18.76 8.68
N ARG A 562 22.30 19.94 8.22
CA ARG A 562 23.08 21.17 8.31
C ARG A 562 22.47 22.04 9.39
N ILE A 563 23.26 22.40 10.39
CA ILE A 563 22.89 23.39 11.39
C ILE A 563 23.47 24.72 10.92
N SER A 564 22.64 25.72 10.66
CA SER A 564 23.08 27.08 10.31
C SER A 564 22.79 28.03 11.46
N GLN A 565 23.74 28.89 11.78
CA GLN A 565 23.53 29.95 12.75
C GLN A 565 22.81 31.12 12.08
N LEU A 566 21.57 31.39 12.50
CA LEU A 566 20.78 32.53 11.99
C LEU A 566 20.85 33.73 12.94
N SER A 567 21.01 33.50 14.26
CA SER A 567 21.25 34.53 15.28
C SER A 567 22.15 34.01 16.42
N SER A 568 22.55 34.87 17.37
CA SER A 568 23.33 34.48 18.56
C SER A 568 22.55 33.60 19.55
N THR A 569 21.22 33.57 19.45
CA THR A 569 20.31 32.82 20.34
C THR A 569 19.65 31.62 19.70
N SER A 570 19.76 31.45 18.36
CA SER A 570 19.05 30.42 17.62
C SER A 570 19.87 29.84 16.47
N LEU A 571 19.97 28.51 16.48
CA LEU A 571 20.50 27.69 15.40
C LEU A 571 19.33 27.05 14.64
N LYS A 572 19.38 27.05 13.31
CA LYS A 572 18.39 26.43 12.43
C LYS A 572 18.93 25.13 11.88
N VAL A 573 18.21 24.03 12.05
CA VAL A 573 18.59 22.71 11.55
C VAL A 573 17.87 22.48 10.22
N TYR A 574 18.62 22.16 9.17
CA TYR A 574 18.16 21.84 7.83
C TYR A 574 18.48 20.37 7.58
N GLY A 575 17.57 19.64 6.94
CA GLY A 575 17.89 18.31 6.43
C GLY A 575 18.60 18.44 5.09
N THR A 576 19.65 17.66 4.85
CA THR A 576 20.45 17.77 3.61
C THR A 576 20.25 16.59 2.67
N ASN A 577 20.09 15.38 3.20
CA ASN A 577 19.89 14.16 2.44
C ASN A 577 18.75 13.36 3.06
N VAL A 578 17.67 13.13 2.31
CA VAL A 578 16.63 12.15 2.69
C VAL A 578 16.98 10.82 2.04
N MET A 579 16.99 9.74 2.83
CA MET A 579 17.06 8.39 2.31
C MET A 579 15.82 7.60 2.73
N THR A 580 15.33 6.79 1.80
CA THR A 580 14.38 5.72 2.11
C THR A 580 15.16 4.41 2.11
N VAL A 581 14.95 3.62 3.16
CA VAL A 581 15.51 2.28 3.29
C VAL A 581 14.40 1.28 3.13
N TYR A 582 14.57 0.38 2.18
CA TYR A 582 13.66 -0.71 1.93
C TYR A 582 14.39 -2.04 2.11
N GLN A 583 13.70 -3.04 2.66
CA GLN A 583 14.23 -4.40 2.78
C GLN A 583 13.71 -5.29 1.65
N GLY A 584 14.64 -5.69 0.77
CA GLY A 584 14.51 -6.68 -0.30
C GLY A 584 13.77 -7.96 0.12
N PRO A 585 13.18 -8.71 -0.82
CA PRO A 585 12.63 -10.04 -0.52
C PRO A 585 13.72 -11.03 -0.08
N ASP A 586 14.99 -10.74 -0.34
CA ASP A 586 16.17 -11.47 0.14
C ASP A 586 16.68 -10.99 1.51
N GLY A 587 15.97 -10.06 2.14
CA GLY A 587 16.33 -9.42 3.40
C GLY A 587 17.36 -8.30 3.29
N ARG A 588 17.81 -7.93 2.08
CA ARG A 588 18.84 -6.87 1.90
C ARG A 588 18.25 -5.47 1.91
N LEU A 589 18.90 -4.55 2.62
CA LEU A 589 18.50 -3.14 2.65
C LEU A 589 19.00 -2.38 1.40
N THR A 590 18.08 -1.72 0.70
CA THR A 590 18.36 -0.80 -0.42
C THR A 590 18.17 0.63 0.04
N TRP A 591 19.12 1.49 -0.32
CA TRP A 591 19.16 2.90 0.07
C TRP A 591 18.88 3.78 -1.14
N THR A 592 17.78 4.54 -1.10
CA THR A 592 17.40 5.44 -2.20
C THR A 592 17.51 6.90 -1.74
N PRO A 593 18.48 7.69 -2.24
CA PRO A 593 18.59 9.10 -1.92
C PRO A 593 17.60 9.95 -2.74
N TYR A 594 17.00 10.96 -2.12
CA TYR A 594 16.10 11.91 -2.79
C TYR A 594 16.66 13.33 -2.77
N THR A 595 16.72 13.95 -3.95
CA THR A 595 16.92 15.41 -4.05
C THR A 595 15.57 16.08 -3.83
N VAL A 596 15.46 16.88 -2.77
CA VAL A 596 14.25 17.63 -2.47
C VAL A 596 14.25 18.95 -3.26
N THR A 597 13.15 19.25 -3.95
CA THR A 597 12.92 20.54 -4.63
C THR A 597 11.89 21.38 -3.85
N PRO A 598 11.67 22.66 -4.20
CA PRO A 598 10.51 23.40 -3.70
C PRO A 598 9.19 22.68 -4.03
N THR A 599 8.33 22.53 -3.02
CA THR A 599 6.93 22.14 -3.19
C THR A 599 6.22 23.20 -4.03
N LYS A 600 5.55 22.78 -5.09
CA LYS A 600 4.78 23.67 -5.96
C LYS A 600 3.35 23.72 -5.44
N ILE A 601 3.02 24.75 -4.67
CA ILE A 601 1.70 24.96 -4.08
C ILE A 601 1.37 26.45 -4.08
N SER A 602 0.11 26.81 -4.37
CA SER A 602 -0.36 28.20 -4.47
C SER A 602 -1.61 28.43 -3.63
N ALA A 603 -1.78 29.65 -3.14
CA ALA A 603 -2.97 30.11 -2.44
C ALA A 603 -4.25 30.01 -3.29
N ASP A 604 -4.11 30.08 -4.62
CA ASP A 604 -5.23 29.96 -5.57
C ASP A 604 -5.90 28.57 -5.53
N TYR A 605 -5.25 27.58 -4.90
CA TYR A 605 -5.77 26.22 -4.77
C TYR A 605 -6.60 26.02 -3.51
N PHE A 606 -6.67 27.02 -2.61
CA PHE A 606 -7.33 26.94 -1.31
C PHE A 606 -8.70 27.61 -1.30
N ASP A 607 -9.57 27.17 -0.39
CA ASP A 607 -10.75 27.91 0.03
C ASP A 607 -10.63 28.37 1.48
N ASN A 608 -11.63 29.11 1.99
CA ASN A 608 -11.60 29.62 3.36
C ASN A 608 -11.62 28.53 4.45
N GLN A 609 -11.93 27.28 4.10
CA GLN A 609 -12.01 26.14 5.02
C GLN A 609 -10.77 25.25 4.97
N THR A 610 -9.92 25.37 3.96
CA THR A 610 -8.62 24.68 3.90
C THR A 610 -7.82 25.01 5.17
N VAL A 611 -7.37 23.99 5.90
CA VAL A 611 -6.49 24.15 7.06
C VAL A 611 -5.05 24.16 6.54
N CYS A 612 -4.33 25.25 6.78
CA CYS A 612 -2.94 25.41 6.35
C CYS A 612 -1.98 24.62 7.27
N PRO A 613 -0.71 24.40 6.86
CA PRO A 613 0.30 23.77 7.70
C PRO A 613 0.48 24.37 9.09
N ASN A 614 0.29 25.69 9.26
CA ASN A 614 0.30 26.35 10.56
C ASN A 614 -0.83 25.93 11.52
N GLY A 615 -1.78 25.11 11.06
CA GLY A 615 -2.91 24.60 11.83
C GLY A 615 -4.13 25.54 11.87
N VAL A 616 -4.08 26.67 11.17
CA VAL A 616 -5.17 27.66 11.08
C VAL A 616 -5.79 27.60 9.68
N THR A 617 -7.09 27.88 9.56
CA THR A 617 -7.75 27.91 8.25
C THR A 617 -7.24 29.07 7.39
N TYR A 618 -7.21 28.87 6.08
CA TYR A 618 -6.78 29.89 5.12
C TYR A 618 -7.59 31.18 5.27
N GLY A 619 -8.92 31.10 5.45
CA GLY A 619 -9.77 32.27 5.66
C GLY A 619 -9.42 33.06 6.94
N ALA A 620 -9.10 32.37 8.03
CA ALA A 620 -8.69 33.01 9.28
C ALA A 620 -7.28 33.62 9.17
N ASN A 621 -6.36 32.93 8.49
CA ASN A 621 -5.02 33.43 8.20
C ASN A 621 -5.07 34.71 7.34
N VAL A 622 -5.92 34.75 6.31
CA VAL A 622 -6.15 35.93 5.47
C VAL A 622 -6.73 37.09 6.29
N GLN A 623 -7.72 36.82 7.16
CA GLN A 623 -8.28 37.84 8.07
C GLN A 623 -7.24 38.39 9.05
N ALA A 624 -6.30 37.55 9.49
CA ALA A 624 -5.21 37.91 10.40
C ALA A 624 -3.98 38.51 9.68
N GLY A 625 -3.98 38.60 8.34
CA GLY A 625 -2.86 39.14 7.56
C GLY A 625 -1.60 38.26 7.59
N VAL A 626 -1.74 36.97 7.86
CA VAL A 626 -0.62 36.00 7.87
C VAL A 626 -0.08 35.84 6.45
N SER A 627 1.25 35.82 6.26
CA SER A 627 1.85 35.61 4.93
C SER A 627 1.62 34.18 4.44
N PHE A 628 1.56 33.95 3.13
CA PHE A 628 1.41 32.59 2.60
C PHE A 628 2.53 31.65 3.09
N GLU A 629 3.77 32.16 3.20
CA GLU A 629 4.90 31.38 3.72
C GLU A 629 4.72 30.98 5.19
N ASP A 630 4.20 31.88 6.04
CA ASP A 630 3.88 31.57 7.44
C ASP A 630 2.69 30.60 7.55
N MET A 631 1.70 30.72 6.67
CA MET A 631 0.60 29.74 6.58
C MET A 631 1.15 28.34 6.27
N MET A 632 2.14 28.29 5.38
CA MET A 632 2.80 27.06 4.93
C MET A 632 3.87 26.54 5.90
N THR A 633 4.12 27.22 7.02
CA THR A 633 5.09 26.80 8.03
C THR A 633 4.40 26.05 9.17
N ALA A 634 4.75 24.77 9.33
CA ALA A 634 4.21 23.93 10.41
C ALA A 634 4.72 24.37 11.80
N PRO A 635 3.87 24.41 12.86
CA PRO A 635 4.29 24.70 14.24
C PRO A 635 5.20 23.62 14.83
N SER A 636 5.14 22.42 14.29
CA SER A 636 6.01 21.30 14.62
C SER A 636 6.38 20.60 13.32
N PRO A 637 7.68 20.28 13.09
CA PRO A 637 8.07 19.56 11.89
C PRO A 637 7.40 18.18 11.85
N PRO A 638 7.09 17.66 10.65
CA PRO A 638 6.61 16.30 10.53
C PRO A 638 7.70 15.32 10.96
N ALA A 639 7.26 14.27 11.62
CA ALA A 639 8.10 13.14 11.97
C ALA A 639 8.39 12.31 10.70
N PRO A 640 9.55 11.63 10.62
CA PRO A 640 9.68 10.52 9.70
C PRO A 640 8.53 9.52 9.94
N PRO A 641 8.01 8.85 8.89
CA PRO A 641 6.98 7.84 9.06
C PRO A 641 7.43 6.80 10.10
N ALA A 642 6.52 6.39 10.99
CA ALA A 642 6.81 5.27 11.87
C ALA A 642 7.18 4.04 11.03
N CYS A 643 8.33 3.43 11.31
CA CYS A 643 8.88 2.31 10.53
C CYS A 643 7.82 1.25 10.20
N ALA A 644 7.83 0.75 8.97
CA ALA A 644 7.05 -0.43 8.59
C ALA A 644 7.49 -1.65 9.44
N PRO A 645 6.60 -2.32 10.17
CA PRO A 645 6.96 -3.52 10.92
C PRO A 645 7.12 -4.73 10.00
N GLY A 646 8.29 -5.38 10.05
CA GLY A 646 8.59 -6.70 9.45
C GLY A 646 9.79 -6.63 8.51
N SER A 647 10.95 -7.25 8.77
CA SER A 647 11.19 -8.53 9.43
C SER A 647 12.06 -8.42 10.69
N GLY A 648 11.47 -8.56 11.88
CA GLY A 648 12.19 -8.47 13.14
C GLY A 648 12.62 -7.03 13.49
N MET A 649 12.37 -6.63 14.74
CA MET A 649 12.82 -5.36 15.32
C MET A 649 12.10 -4.09 14.85
N CYS A 650 10.88 -3.91 15.37
CA CYS A 650 10.47 -2.65 15.98
C CYS A 650 9.84 -3.02 17.34
N LYS A 651 10.40 -2.50 18.43
CA LYS A 651 9.81 -2.58 19.77
C LYS A 651 9.33 -1.19 20.16
#